data_AF-A0A3N0ZFW8-F1
#
_entry.id   AF-A0A3N0ZFW8-F1
#
_cell.length_a   1.000
_cell.length_b   1.000
_cell.length_c   1.000
_cell.angle_alpha   90.00
_cell.angle_beta   90.00
_cell.angle_gamma   90.00
#
_symmetry.space_group_name_H-M   'P 1'
#
loop_
_entity.id
_entity.type
_entity.pdbx_description
1 polymer ?
#
loop_
_entity_poly.entity_id
_entity_poly.type
_entity_poly.pdbx_seq_one_letter_code
_entity_poly.pdbx_strand_id
1 'polypeptide(L)'
;MRKVLISVCILLDLVYLGYSQNNSYGLSGSINNNNHSGNFQKLPGFPNCCPNFERGNGWGFSVGGEFSSLVTPRIFLSPRLGYISLSGKFRRPETTYFIINGEAIQGEFEHRLDADLKGLFIEPMITFKPLKYLFISAGMNSTFLVKYSFHQEERLTKPSNGVTFLDSNGNDTHSRLRNVFDGTIPNVQKLQLFVLGRVGAEFPLSRDWKYTITPEISFSVPLLNVTENLEWKVSWISAGLCLRYYSKKETKKPKIEEKIFKIDSIYVQINFEPKNPIKIGIEYVDEYTIETKDSIIKQIVYNRTDTVFLYKPKKIEASLELFAVDSIGNFVKNPKIKVEEYIATRLEPLLNYIFFDEGSDKIPERYVMLEKSDLKQFNLDSLNKSTTLDIYYNLLNIIGKRLAEKPNAKITLVGCNSNIGIEKNNLNLSKRRAENVKSYLENVWGISPNRIQIVYKNLPDKSSTPIDDSLKAEENRRVEIISDDWEILQPVEITTIERKASVDKVGFRGNVSSDTSISRVEVKVFVGSESRNLISHYEGTESKPFEIIDINNFLQRNNWSDLRIYGFLTARDVLGNGSSAKDSITNFELVSFVKPKENVEDMYQIDRFRLILFDFDKWTIEGNNKRIVNYIKSRIPENSTVTIYGSTDITGDESYNKVLSQNRADAVQKALGVKNSKSIGLGKEKQEFPNSLPEGRFYSRNVVVVVKKQIK
;
A
#
# COMPACT_ATOMS: atom_id res chain seq x y z
N MET A 1 44.53 -20.15 -40.73
CA MET A 1 45.84 -19.77 -40.12
C MET A 1 45.88 -18.35 -39.51
N ARG A 2 45.22 -17.33 -40.08
CA ARG A 2 45.25 -15.95 -39.54
C ARG A 2 44.56 -15.75 -38.16
N LYS A 3 43.51 -16.52 -37.84
CA LYS A 3 42.80 -16.44 -36.54
C LYS A 3 43.53 -17.14 -35.39
N VAL A 4 44.35 -18.17 -35.67
CA VAL A 4 45.11 -18.92 -34.65
C VAL A 4 46.34 -18.13 -34.19
N LEU A 5 46.98 -17.37 -35.09
CA LEU A 5 48.09 -16.47 -34.72
C LEU A 5 47.63 -15.33 -33.80
N ILE A 6 46.44 -14.78 -34.03
CA ILE A 6 45.90 -13.66 -33.23
C ILE A 6 45.53 -14.11 -31.81
N SER A 7 44.97 -15.31 -31.66
CA SER A 7 44.65 -15.88 -30.33
C SER A 7 45.89 -16.24 -29.50
N VAL A 8 47.00 -16.65 -30.14
CA VAL A 8 48.27 -16.92 -29.44
C VAL A 8 48.97 -15.62 -29.01
N CYS A 9 48.89 -14.55 -29.80
CA CYS A 9 49.40 -13.23 -29.40
C CYS A 9 48.61 -12.63 -28.21
N ILE A 10 47.29 -12.81 -28.15
CA ILE A 10 46.44 -12.27 -27.07
C ILE A 10 46.67 -13.01 -25.75
N LEU A 11 46.88 -14.34 -25.78
CA LEU A 11 47.23 -15.12 -24.59
C LEU A 11 48.65 -14.82 -24.07
N LEU A 12 49.59 -14.47 -24.96
CA LEU A 12 50.96 -14.06 -24.57
C LEU A 12 51.00 -12.64 -23.97
N ASP A 13 50.07 -11.76 -24.35
CA ASP A 13 49.90 -10.41 -23.78
C ASP A 13 49.31 -10.44 -22.35
N LEU A 14 48.37 -11.35 -22.08
CA LEU A 14 47.70 -11.46 -20.76
C LEU A 14 48.62 -12.00 -19.64
N VAL A 15 49.56 -12.90 -19.96
CA VAL A 15 50.55 -13.40 -18.99
C VAL A 15 51.65 -12.36 -18.71
N TYR A 16 51.90 -11.42 -19.64
CA TYR A 16 52.92 -10.38 -19.49
C TYR A 16 52.48 -9.22 -18.58
N LEU A 17 51.19 -8.89 -18.61
CA LEU A 17 50.59 -7.84 -17.77
C LEU A 17 50.78 -8.07 -16.25
N GLY A 18 50.99 -9.32 -15.80
CA GLY A 18 51.20 -9.64 -14.38
C GLY A 18 52.60 -9.34 -13.84
N TYR A 19 53.63 -9.34 -14.69
CA TYR A 19 55.02 -9.06 -14.27
C TYR A 19 55.48 -7.65 -14.59
N SER A 20 54.87 -7.06 -15.63
CA SER A 20 55.03 -5.68 -16.07
C SER A 20 54.68 -4.61 -15.01
N GLN A 21 54.17 -4.98 -13.83
CA GLN A 21 53.75 -4.03 -12.79
C GLN A 21 54.80 -3.73 -11.72
N ASN A 22 55.94 -4.42 -11.72
CA ASN A 22 56.96 -4.24 -10.71
C ASN A 22 58.07 -3.29 -11.16
N ASN A 23 58.56 -2.48 -10.22
CA ASN A 23 59.75 -1.69 -10.42
C ASN A 23 60.96 -2.62 -10.63
N SER A 24 61.86 -2.25 -11.53
CA SER A 24 63.10 -2.98 -11.76
C SER A 24 64.33 -2.12 -11.56
N TYR A 25 65.41 -2.80 -11.19
CA TYR A 25 66.74 -2.24 -10.98
C TYR A 25 67.69 -2.94 -11.94
N GLY A 26 68.33 -2.19 -12.82
CA GLY A 26 69.22 -2.68 -13.87
C GLY A 26 70.67 -2.30 -13.64
N LEU A 27 71.59 -3.18 -14.01
CA LEU A 27 73.01 -2.89 -14.17
C LEU A 27 73.38 -3.06 -15.64
N SER A 28 73.82 -1.96 -16.25
CA SER A 28 74.12 -1.87 -17.68
C SER A 28 75.61 -1.69 -17.94
N GLY A 29 76.08 -2.31 -19.02
CA GLY A 29 77.42 -2.11 -19.58
C GLY A 29 77.36 -2.10 -21.10
N SER A 30 78.00 -1.12 -21.73
CA SER A 30 78.05 -0.98 -23.18
C SER A 30 79.44 -0.60 -23.69
N ILE A 31 79.71 -0.96 -24.95
CA ILE A 31 80.83 -0.43 -25.73
C ILE A 31 80.27 0.63 -26.67
N ASN A 32 80.94 1.78 -26.74
CA ASN A 32 80.50 2.93 -27.50
C ASN A 32 81.51 3.21 -28.61
N ASN A 33 81.02 3.44 -29.83
CA ASN A 33 81.80 4.06 -30.89
C ASN A 33 81.49 5.56 -30.86
N ASN A 34 82.49 6.36 -30.48
CA ASN A 34 82.42 7.81 -30.39
C ASN A 34 82.86 8.40 -31.73
N ASN A 35 81.96 9.12 -32.39
CA ASN A 35 82.22 9.84 -33.62
C ASN A 35 82.34 11.34 -33.32
N HIS A 36 83.55 11.85 -33.48
CA HIS A 36 83.88 13.26 -33.25
C HIS A 36 83.77 14.00 -34.58
N SER A 37 82.88 14.99 -34.64
CA SER A 37 82.78 15.93 -35.75
C SER A 37 83.43 17.23 -35.32
N GLY A 38 84.38 17.73 -36.11
CA GLY A 38 85.07 18.98 -35.87
C GLY A 38 84.95 19.92 -37.06
N ASN A 39 85.19 21.21 -36.81
CA ASN A 39 85.52 22.22 -37.82
C ASN A 39 86.35 23.31 -37.11
N PHE A 40 87.58 22.94 -36.75
CA PHE A 40 88.54 23.82 -36.10
C PHE A 40 89.99 23.46 -36.45
N GLN A 41 90.88 24.45 -36.39
CA GLN A 41 92.30 24.28 -36.73
C GLN A 41 93.17 23.98 -35.51
N LYS A 42 92.87 24.61 -34.37
CA LYS A 42 93.68 24.54 -33.15
C LYS A 42 92.83 24.67 -31.89
N LEU A 43 93.34 24.18 -30.77
CA LEU A 43 92.76 24.45 -29.46
C LEU A 43 93.18 25.84 -28.96
N PRO A 44 92.33 26.57 -28.20
CA PRO A 44 92.69 27.89 -27.69
C PRO A 44 93.96 27.88 -26.84
N GLY A 45 94.94 28.71 -27.15
CA GLY A 45 96.21 28.76 -26.39
C GLY A 45 97.23 27.67 -26.76
N PHE A 46 96.90 26.75 -27.67
CA PHE A 46 97.82 25.71 -28.15
C PHE A 46 98.01 25.84 -29.67
N PRO A 47 99.19 26.22 -30.17
CA PRO A 47 99.41 26.33 -31.61
C PRO A 47 99.28 24.97 -32.30
N ASN A 48 98.64 24.96 -33.46
CA ASN A 48 98.51 23.80 -34.36
C ASN A 48 98.42 24.33 -35.79
N CYS A 49 99.14 23.70 -36.71
CA CYS A 49 99.18 24.03 -38.14
C CYS A 49 98.14 23.26 -38.97
N CYS A 50 97.29 22.45 -38.35
CA CYS A 50 96.26 21.67 -39.03
C CYS A 50 95.31 22.57 -39.85
N PRO A 51 95.09 22.27 -41.15
CA PRO A 51 94.17 23.04 -41.99
C PRO A 51 92.73 23.03 -41.48
N ASN A 52 92.27 21.87 -40.99
CA ASN A 52 90.99 21.67 -40.32
C ASN A 52 90.86 20.25 -39.74
N PHE A 53 90.44 20.12 -38.48
CA PHE A 53 90.00 18.84 -37.91
C PHE A 53 88.52 18.62 -38.19
N GLU A 54 88.21 17.74 -39.15
CA GLU A 54 86.83 17.49 -39.60
C GLU A 54 86.18 16.28 -38.93
N ARG A 55 86.92 15.17 -38.82
CA ARG A 55 86.42 13.90 -38.30
C ARG A 55 87.45 13.23 -37.39
N GLY A 56 86.95 12.65 -36.31
CA GLY A 56 87.71 11.82 -35.40
C GLY A 56 86.85 10.68 -34.89
N ASN A 57 87.48 9.64 -34.37
CA ASN A 57 86.77 8.49 -33.84
C ASN A 57 87.44 7.93 -32.59
N GLY A 58 86.66 7.27 -31.75
CA GLY A 58 87.15 6.65 -30.54
C GLY A 58 86.27 5.49 -30.12
N TRP A 59 86.86 4.57 -29.36
CA TRP A 59 86.12 3.55 -28.64
C TRP A 59 86.07 3.92 -27.17
N GLY A 60 84.87 3.90 -26.62
CA GLY A 60 84.59 4.12 -25.22
C GLY A 60 83.78 2.97 -24.64
N PHE A 61 83.48 3.09 -23.37
CA PHE A 61 82.53 2.24 -22.68
C PHE A 61 81.58 3.10 -21.86
N SER A 62 80.42 2.55 -21.54
CA SER A 62 79.56 3.08 -20.50
C SER A 62 79.18 1.99 -19.52
N VAL A 63 79.04 2.37 -18.25
CA VAL A 63 78.48 1.52 -17.20
C VAL A 63 77.49 2.34 -16.39
N GLY A 64 76.34 1.78 -16.04
CA GLY A 64 75.32 2.54 -15.33
C GLY A 64 74.25 1.70 -14.67
N GLY A 65 73.71 2.24 -13.58
CA GLY A 65 72.54 1.72 -12.91
C GLY A 65 71.27 2.31 -13.51
N GLU A 66 70.29 1.48 -13.78
CA GLU A 66 68.97 1.86 -14.28
C GLU A 66 67.92 1.57 -13.22
N PHE A 67 66.98 2.48 -13.05
CA PHE A 67 65.75 2.20 -12.32
C PHE A 67 64.59 2.36 -13.28
N SER A 68 63.72 1.37 -13.39
CA SER A 68 62.56 1.42 -14.28
C SER A 68 61.28 1.27 -13.47
N SER A 69 60.46 2.32 -13.46
CA SER A 69 59.15 2.36 -12.81
C SER A 69 58.03 2.32 -13.83
N LEU A 70 56.95 1.63 -13.48
CA LEU A 70 55.74 1.58 -14.30
C LEU A 70 55.02 2.94 -14.29
N VAL A 71 54.59 3.43 -15.46
CA VAL A 71 53.66 4.57 -15.60
C VAL A 71 52.32 4.09 -16.13
N THR A 72 52.32 3.32 -17.22
CA THR A 72 51.17 2.60 -17.76
C THR A 72 51.60 1.20 -18.19
N PRO A 73 50.71 0.23 -18.43
CA PRO A 73 51.10 -1.16 -18.74
C PRO A 73 52.08 -1.35 -19.92
N ARG A 74 52.29 -0.33 -20.76
CA ARG A 74 53.27 -0.37 -21.87
C ARG A 74 54.31 0.75 -21.83
N ILE A 75 54.24 1.67 -20.85
CA ILE A 75 55.12 2.84 -20.74
C ILE A 75 55.79 2.85 -19.37
N PHE A 76 57.11 2.96 -19.37
CA PHE A 76 57.96 3.00 -18.19
C PHE A 76 58.78 4.28 -18.18
N LEU A 77 59.04 4.78 -16.97
CA LEU A 77 60.05 5.81 -16.73
C LEU A 77 61.32 5.09 -16.29
N SER A 78 62.38 5.19 -17.09
CA SER A 78 63.62 4.40 -16.93
C SER A 78 64.86 5.29 -16.81
N PRO A 79 65.01 6.11 -15.74
CA PRO A 79 66.23 6.86 -15.53
C PRO A 79 67.45 5.95 -15.36
N ARG A 80 68.55 6.33 -16.00
CA ARG A 80 69.87 5.69 -15.84
C ARG A 80 70.90 6.71 -15.35
N LEU A 81 71.75 6.28 -14.44
CA LEU A 81 72.89 7.05 -13.97
C LEU A 81 74.16 6.22 -14.13
N GLY A 82 75.26 6.83 -14.54
CA GLY A 82 76.44 6.06 -14.83
C GLY A 82 77.67 6.87 -15.20
N TYR A 83 78.64 6.18 -15.77
CA TYR A 83 79.90 6.70 -16.25
C TYR A 83 80.06 6.38 -17.72
N ILE A 84 80.56 7.33 -18.51
CA ILE A 84 80.77 7.18 -19.95
C ILE A 84 82.13 7.74 -20.37
N SER A 85 82.79 7.05 -21.29
CA SER A 85 83.95 7.57 -22.02
C SER A 85 83.53 8.01 -23.42
N LEU A 86 83.72 9.31 -23.67
CA LEU A 86 83.52 10.00 -24.94
C LEU A 86 84.86 10.31 -25.62
N SER A 87 85.92 9.60 -25.24
CA SER A 87 87.28 9.82 -25.74
C SER A 87 87.36 9.46 -27.22
N GLY A 88 88.21 10.16 -27.95
CA GLY A 88 88.41 9.93 -29.38
C GLY A 88 89.61 10.67 -29.93
N LYS A 89 89.97 10.32 -31.16
CA LYS A 89 91.22 10.72 -31.80
C LYS A 89 90.91 11.36 -33.13
N PHE A 90 91.42 12.56 -33.36
CA PHE A 90 91.50 13.17 -34.67
C PHE A 90 92.84 12.82 -35.31
N ARG A 91 92.79 12.40 -36.56
CA ARG A 91 93.95 12.13 -37.39
C ARG A 91 93.72 12.82 -38.72
N ARG A 92 94.54 13.83 -39.03
CA ARG A 92 94.44 14.57 -40.29
C ARG A 92 95.79 14.55 -40.99
N PRO A 93 95.96 13.73 -42.04
CA PRO A 93 97.11 13.86 -42.92
C PRO A 93 96.96 15.10 -43.80
N GLU A 94 98.06 15.82 -43.99
CA GLU A 94 98.23 16.96 -44.87
C GLU A 94 99.48 16.73 -45.72
N THR A 95 99.31 16.69 -47.04
CA THR A 95 100.43 16.57 -47.97
C THR A 95 100.96 17.95 -48.35
N THR A 96 102.27 18.10 -48.34
CA THR A 96 102.97 19.30 -48.81
C THR A 96 104.22 18.91 -49.60
N TYR A 97 104.96 19.88 -50.12
CA TYR A 97 106.26 19.64 -50.75
C TYR A 97 107.38 20.15 -49.84
N PHE A 98 108.35 19.28 -49.57
CA PHE A 98 109.59 19.64 -48.88
C PHE A 98 110.68 19.88 -49.90
N ILE A 99 111.50 20.89 -49.67
CA ILE A 99 112.71 21.11 -50.45
C ILE A 99 113.84 20.37 -49.74
N ILE A 100 114.33 19.29 -50.34
CA ILE A 100 115.43 18.48 -49.82
C ILE A 100 116.50 18.49 -50.91
N ASN A 101 117.70 18.99 -50.60
CA ASN A 101 118.81 19.13 -51.55
C ASN A 101 118.45 19.87 -52.86
N GLY A 102 117.53 20.83 -52.79
CA GLY A 102 117.08 21.62 -53.94
C GLY A 102 115.95 21.00 -54.77
N GLU A 103 115.50 19.78 -54.47
CA GLU A 103 114.36 19.12 -55.13
C GLU A 103 113.09 19.17 -54.26
N ALA A 104 111.95 19.41 -54.90
CA ALA A 104 110.64 19.39 -54.25
C ALA A 104 110.13 17.94 -54.13
N ILE A 105 110.23 17.37 -52.93
CA ILE A 105 109.76 16.01 -52.60
C ILE A 105 108.40 16.12 -51.90
N GLN A 106 107.41 15.34 -52.34
CA GLN A 106 106.12 15.30 -51.67
C GLN A 106 106.25 14.66 -50.29
N GLY A 107 105.88 15.41 -49.26
CA GLY A 107 105.86 15.01 -47.87
C GLY A 107 104.47 15.04 -47.26
N GLU A 108 104.34 14.50 -46.05
CA GLU A 108 103.07 14.41 -45.34
C GLU A 108 103.28 14.66 -43.84
N PHE A 109 102.47 15.57 -43.29
CA PHE A 109 102.28 15.75 -41.85
C PHE A 109 100.99 15.08 -41.43
N GLU A 110 101.00 14.35 -40.33
CA GLU A 110 99.79 13.91 -39.65
C GLU A 110 99.58 14.77 -38.40
N HIS A 111 98.51 15.55 -38.42
CA HIS A 111 98.03 16.30 -37.28
C HIS A 111 97.21 15.38 -36.38
N ARG A 112 97.63 15.25 -35.13
CA ARG A 112 97.01 14.34 -34.16
C ARG A 112 96.49 15.11 -32.96
N LEU A 113 95.25 14.80 -32.60
CA LEU A 113 94.65 15.27 -31.36
C LEU A 113 93.91 14.10 -30.69
N ASP A 114 94.44 13.64 -29.57
CA ASP A 114 93.85 12.60 -28.72
C ASP A 114 93.10 13.28 -27.58
N ALA A 115 91.77 13.15 -27.57
CA ALA A 115 90.92 13.68 -26.52
C ALA A 115 90.52 12.57 -25.55
N ASP A 116 90.81 12.73 -24.25
CA ASP A 116 90.35 11.85 -23.18
C ASP A 116 89.20 12.53 -22.41
N LEU A 117 87.99 12.27 -22.88
CA LEU A 117 86.74 12.81 -22.36
C LEU A 117 86.00 11.71 -21.59
N LYS A 118 85.84 11.90 -20.28
CA LYS A 118 85.08 10.97 -19.42
C LYS A 118 84.17 11.74 -18.49
N GLY A 119 82.97 11.24 -18.28
CA GLY A 119 81.96 11.92 -17.48
C GLY A 119 81.02 11.00 -16.75
N LEU A 120 80.37 11.56 -15.74
CA LEU A 120 79.20 10.96 -15.10
C LEU A 120 77.97 11.44 -15.85
N PHE A 121 77.03 10.55 -16.14
CA PHE A 121 75.81 10.89 -16.84
C PHE A 121 74.57 10.61 -16.01
N ILE A 122 73.54 11.43 -16.26
CA ILE A 122 72.15 11.12 -15.93
C ILE A 122 71.35 11.09 -17.22
N GLU A 123 70.50 10.08 -17.35
CA GLU A 123 69.78 9.77 -18.57
C GLU A 123 68.33 9.43 -18.24
N PRO A 124 67.45 10.43 -18.11
CA PRO A 124 66.02 10.19 -18.02
C PRO A 124 65.50 9.67 -19.36
N MET A 125 64.80 8.53 -19.32
CA MET A 125 64.20 7.92 -20.51
C MET A 125 62.75 7.54 -20.29
N ILE A 126 61.96 7.67 -21.35
CA ILE A 126 60.64 7.06 -21.48
C ILE A 126 60.81 5.82 -22.33
N THR A 127 60.40 4.67 -21.79
CA THR A 127 60.51 3.36 -22.44
C THR A 127 59.13 2.86 -22.81
N PHE A 128 58.90 2.61 -24.09
CA PHE A 128 57.70 1.98 -24.62
C PHE A 128 57.97 0.53 -25.01
N LYS A 129 57.11 -0.39 -24.56
CA LYS A 129 57.19 -1.82 -24.88
C LYS A 129 56.07 -2.22 -25.85
N PRO A 130 56.28 -2.14 -27.18
CA PRO A 130 55.25 -2.48 -28.18
C PRO A 130 54.91 -3.98 -28.20
N LEU A 131 55.89 -4.83 -27.86
CA LEU A 131 55.78 -6.28 -27.83
C LEU A 131 56.41 -6.80 -26.54
N LYS A 132 56.00 -7.99 -26.11
CA LYS A 132 56.42 -8.64 -24.86
C LYS A 132 57.94 -8.56 -24.59
N TYR A 133 58.76 -8.77 -25.61
CA TYR A 133 60.21 -8.85 -25.48
C TYR A 133 60.93 -7.62 -26.02
N LEU A 134 60.25 -6.67 -26.67
CA LEU A 134 60.91 -5.56 -27.35
C LEU A 134 60.58 -4.25 -26.67
N PHE A 135 61.58 -3.38 -26.57
CA PHE A 135 61.39 -2.03 -26.06
C PHE A 135 62.09 -1.00 -26.95
N ILE A 136 61.50 0.18 -26.96
CA ILE A 136 62.02 1.38 -27.60
C ILE A 136 62.02 2.46 -26.52
N SER A 137 63.15 3.12 -26.32
CA SER A 137 63.26 4.22 -25.36
C SER A 137 63.73 5.48 -26.07
N ALA A 138 63.21 6.62 -25.64
CA ALA A 138 63.67 7.93 -26.06
C ALA A 138 63.94 8.78 -24.81
N GLY A 139 65.00 9.57 -24.85
CA GLY A 139 65.39 10.37 -23.70
C GLY A 139 66.49 11.37 -24.00
N MET A 140 66.99 11.97 -22.92
CA MET A 140 68.12 12.89 -22.96
C MET A 140 69.23 12.32 -22.10
N ASN A 141 70.48 12.55 -22.49
CA ASN A 141 71.64 12.25 -21.66
C ASN A 141 72.37 13.55 -21.34
N SER A 142 72.56 13.78 -20.04
CA SER A 142 73.32 14.90 -19.50
C SER A 142 74.59 14.34 -18.89
N THR A 143 75.70 14.48 -19.61
CA THR A 143 77.02 14.02 -19.16
C THR A 143 77.81 15.18 -18.59
N PHE A 144 78.18 15.11 -17.31
CA PHE A 144 79.13 16.01 -16.68
C PHE A 144 80.56 15.44 -16.79
N LEU A 145 81.40 16.07 -17.59
CA LEU A 145 82.79 15.68 -17.82
C LEU A 145 83.61 15.89 -16.55
N VAL A 146 84.15 14.78 -16.03
CA VAL A 146 85.08 14.74 -14.90
C VAL A 146 86.54 14.66 -15.36
N LYS A 147 86.77 14.21 -16.60
CA LYS A 147 88.08 14.24 -17.25
C LYS A 147 87.93 14.79 -18.67
N TYR A 148 88.82 15.71 -19.03
CA TYR A 148 88.82 16.39 -20.33
C TYR A 148 90.24 16.78 -20.74
N SER A 149 91.16 15.81 -20.72
CA SER A 149 92.55 16.06 -21.14
C SER A 149 92.72 15.83 -22.64
N PHE A 150 93.74 16.44 -23.21
CA PHE A 150 94.16 16.15 -24.58
C PHE A 150 95.68 15.94 -24.67
N HIS A 151 96.07 15.19 -25.68
CA HIS A 151 97.44 15.12 -26.19
C HIS A 151 97.40 15.52 -27.67
N GLN A 152 98.20 16.50 -28.04
CA GLN A 152 98.34 16.96 -29.42
C GLN A 152 99.78 16.78 -29.88
N GLU A 153 99.96 16.35 -31.13
CA GLU A 153 101.26 16.37 -31.80
C GLU A 153 101.08 16.56 -33.31
N GLU A 154 102.04 17.19 -33.96
CA GLU A 154 102.20 17.15 -35.41
C GLU A 154 103.37 16.23 -35.74
N ARG A 155 103.11 15.19 -36.53
CA ARG A 155 104.09 14.15 -36.83
C ARG A 155 104.40 14.12 -38.32
N LEU A 156 105.69 14.10 -38.65
CA LEU A 156 106.11 13.85 -40.02
C LEU A 156 105.98 12.36 -40.36
N THR A 157 105.05 12.01 -41.25
CA THR A 157 104.78 10.62 -41.65
C THR A 157 105.51 10.25 -42.95
N LYS A 158 105.66 11.18 -43.89
CA LYS A 158 106.41 10.96 -45.15
C LYS A 158 107.34 12.15 -45.46
N PRO A 159 108.57 11.92 -45.96
CA PRO A 159 109.22 10.61 -46.15
C PRO A 159 109.52 9.94 -44.80
N SER A 160 109.60 8.60 -44.76
CA SER A 160 109.69 7.82 -43.51
C SER A 160 110.95 8.08 -42.68
N ASN A 161 112.01 8.63 -43.27
CA ASN A 161 113.28 8.98 -42.62
C ASN A 161 113.92 10.22 -43.29
N GLY A 162 115.00 10.75 -42.69
CA GLY A 162 115.88 11.77 -43.29
C GLY A 162 115.41 13.22 -43.22
N VAL A 163 114.25 13.50 -42.60
CA VAL A 163 113.69 14.86 -42.46
C VAL A 163 113.19 15.07 -41.03
N THR A 164 113.49 16.22 -40.46
CA THR A 164 113.20 16.66 -39.08
C THR A 164 112.78 18.14 -39.07
N PHE A 165 112.15 18.58 -37.98
CA PHE A 165 111.69 19.96 -37.85
C PHE A 165 112.83 20.92 -37.49
N LEU A 166 112.73 22.17 -37.94
CA LEU A 166 113.61 23.25 -37.48
C LEU A 166 112.98 23.97 -36.27
N ASP A 167 113.81 24.49 -35.37
CA ASP A 167 113.41 25.35 -34.27
C ASP A 167 113.13 26.80 -34.76
N SER A 168 112.70 27.68 -33.84
CA SER A 168 112.41 29.09 -34.16
C SER A 168 113.62 29.89 -34.62
N ASN A 169 114.84 29.41 -34.38
CA ASN A 169 116.11 30.02 -34.80
C ASN A 169 116.67 29.37 -36.07
N GLY A 170 115.96 28.41 -36.68
CA GLY A 170 116.36 27.71 -37.89
C GLY A 170 117.29 26.51 -37.67
N ASN A 171 117.54 26.08 -36.43
CA ASN A 171 118.38 24.91 -36.15
C ASN A 171 117.57 23.61 -36.26
N ASP A 172 118.19 22.51 -36.69
CA ASP A 172 117.56 21.20 -36.70
C ASP A 172 117.25 20.71 -35.28
N THR A 173 115.98 20.38 -35.01
CA THR A 173 115.53 19.82 -33.73
C THR A 173 115.87 18.35 -33.56
N HIS A 174 116.29 17.67 -34.63
CA HIS A 174 116.41 16.21 -34.74
C HIS A 174 115.13 15.45 -34.38
N SER A 175 113.99 16.15 -34.29
CA SER A 175 112.69 15.60 -33.95
C SER A 175 111.78 15.55 -35.18
N ARG A 176 111.01 14.48 -35.28
CA ARG A 176 109.93 14.32 -36.27
C ARG A 176 108.57 14.69 -35.70
N LEU A 177 108.56 15.28 -34.51
CA LEU A 177 107.40 15.77 -33.79
C LEU A 177 107.57 17.26 -33.51
N ARG A 178 106.53 18.05 -33.73
CA ARG A 178 106.43 19.44 -33.28
C ARG A 178 105.05 19.71 -32.69
N ASN A 179 104.90 20.86 -32.02
CA ASN A 179 103.64 21.25 -31.37
C ASN A 179 103.07 20.14 -30.45
N VAL A 180 103.98 19.49 -29.70
CA VAL A 180 103.65 18.44 -28.74
C VAL A 180 103.13 19.09 -27.46
N PHE A 181 101.85 18.90 -27.15
CA PHE A 181 101.21 19.48 -25.98
C PHE A 181 100.34 18.45 -25.26
N ASP A 182 100.50 18.40 -23.95
CA ASP A 182 99.64 17.66 -23.03
C ASP A 182 98.98 18.63 -22.08
N GLY A 183 97.67 18.48 -21.85
CA GLY A 183 96.96 19.39 -20.96
C GLY A 183 95.48 19.08 -20.83
N THR A 184 94.76 20.04 -20.24
CA THR A 184 93.30 20.05 -20.22
C THR A 184 92.76 20.82 -21.40
N ILE A 185 91.67 20.35 -21.98
CA ILE A 185 91.02 21.00 -23.12
C ILE A 185 90.51 22.39 -22.65
N PRO A 186 90.97 23.49 -23.27
CA PRO A 186 90.59 24.85 -22.88
C PRO A 186 89.11 25.14 -23.16
N ASN A 187 88.50 25.94 -22.29
CA ASN A 187 87.09 26.36 -22.38
C ASN A 187 86.12 25.20 -22.65
N VAL A 188 86.38 24.04 -22.01
CA VAL A 188 85.51 22.87 -22.17
C VAL A 188 84.12 23.15 -21.61
N GLN A 189 83.08 22.80 -22.38
CA GLN A 189 81.72 22.75 -21.88
C GLN A 189 81.57 21.48 -21.05
N LYS A 190 81.78 21.60 -19.72
CA LYS A 190 81.77 20.44 -18.81
C LYS A 190 80.46 19.66 -18.84
N LEU A 191 79.33 20.33 -19.09
CA LEU A 191 78.05 19.66 -19.34
C LEU A 191 77.88 19.41 -20.83
N GLN A 192 77.78 18.14 -21.21
CA GLN A 192 77.45 17.70 -22.55
C GLN A 192 76.00 17.18 -22.57
N LEU A 193 75.23 17.60 -23.56
CA LEU A 193 73.82 17.23 -23.71
C LEU A 193 73.59 16.46 -25.01
N PHE A 194 72.84 15.37 -24.91
CA PHE A 194 72.49 14.53 -26.04
C PHE A 194 70.99 14.21 -26.02
N VAL A 195 70.40 14.13 -27.21
CA VAL A 195 69.14 13.39 -27.42
C VAL A 195 69.52 11.99 -27.86
N LEU A 196 68.92 10.95 -27.28
CA LEU A 196 69.20 9.58 -27.68
C LEU A 196 67.95 8.72 -27.82
N GLY A 197 68.06 7.74 -28.72
CA GLY A 197 67.13 6.64 -28.84
C GLY A 197 67.81 5.33 -28.47
N ARG A 198 67.08 4.42 -27.85
CA ARG A 198 67.52 3.06 -27.52
C ARG A 198 66.49 2.07 -28.00
N VAL A 199 66.96 0.97 -28.56
CA VAL A 199 66.14 -0.20 -28.89
C VAL A 199 66.78 -1.43 -28.27
N GLY A 200 65.97 -2.34 -27.77
CA GLY A 200 66.50 -3.57 -27.20
C GLY A 200 65.44 -4.64 -27.02
N ALA A 201 65.92 -5.80 -26.58
CA ALA A 201 65.08 -6.94 -26.30
C ALA A 201 65.34 -7.45 -24.89
N GLU A 202 64.30 -7.90 -24.19
CA GLU A 202 64.36 -8.36 -22.82
C GLU A 202 64.12 -9.88 -22.76
N PHE A 203 65.06 -10.63 -22.18
CA PHE A 203 64.97 -12.08 -22.08
C PHE A 203 65.00 -12.54 -20.63
N PRO A 204 64.02 -13.34 -20.17
CA PRO A 204 64.02 -13.86 -18.80
C PRO A 204 65.13 -14.88 -18.59
N LEU A 205 65.86 -14.75 -17.49
CA LEU A 205 66.85 -15.74 -17.04
C LEU A 205 66.23 -16.78 -16.09
N SER A 206 65.04 -16.52 -15.56
CA SER A 206 64.31 -17.40 -14.65
C SER A 206 62.84 -17.55 -15.06
N ARG A 207 62.21 -18.69 -14.74
CA ARG A 207 60.78 -18.95 -15.06
C ARG A 207 59.84 -17.92 -14.44
N ASP A 208 60.25 -17.37 -13.30
CA ASP A 208 59.51 -16.36 -12.58
C ASP A 208 59.86 -14.94 -13.01
N TRP A 209 60.63 -14.69 -14.08
CA TRP A 209 60.98 -13.35 -14.60
C TRP A 209 61.67 -12.40 -13.61
N LYS A 210 62.13 -12.91 -12.47
CA LYS A 210 62.80 -12.13 -11.42
C LYS A 210 64.10 -11.49 -11.91
N TYR A 211 64.82 -12.17 -12.80
CA TYR A 211 66.02 -11.68 -13.44
C TYR A 211 65.88 -11.73 -14.96
N THR A 212 66.30 -10.67 -15.64
CA THR A 212 66.26 -10.60 -17.10
C THR A 212 67.58 -10.04 -17.64
N ILE A 213 67.98 -10.50 -18.81
CA ILE A 213 69.11 -9.95 -19.56
C ILE A 213 68.58 -9.21 -20.78
N THR A 214 69.10 -8.01 -21.00
CA THR A 214 68.55 -7.06 -21.96
C THR A 214 69.65 -6.55 -22.89
N PRO A 215 69.86 -7.17 -24.06
CA PRO A 215 70.64 -6.56 -25.13
C PRO A 215 69.99 -5.28 -25.64
N GLU A 216 70.81 -4.25 -25.81
CA GLU A 216 70.39 -2.92 -26.22
C GLU A 216 71.38 -2.25 -27.18
N ILE A 217 70.84 -1.50 -28.12
CA ILE A 217 71.58 -0.61 -29.02
C ILE A 217 71.05 0.81 -28.80
N SER A 218 71.94 1.76 -28.63
CA SER A 218 71.59 3.16 -28.42
C SER A 218 72.35 4.06 -29.39
N PHE A 219 71.73 5.15 -29.81
CA PHE A 219 72.38 6.17 -30.65
C PHE A 219 72.13 7.55 -30.05
N SER A 220 73.12 8.43 -30.12
CA SER A 220 73.02 9.79 -29.58
C SER A 220 73.27 10.87 -30.62
N VAL A 221 72.59 12.00 -30.43
CA VAL A 221 72.75 13.23 -31.20
C VAL A 221 73.20 14.33 -30.24
N PRO A 222 74.41 14.90 -30.42
CA PRO A 222 74.92 15.96 -29.56
C PRO A 222 74.22 17.30 -29.82
N LEU A 223 73.85 17.97 -28.74
CA LEU A 223 73.26 19.31 -28.77
C LEU A 223 74.32 20.40 -28.61
N LEU A 224 75.36 20.14 -27.83
CA LEU A 224 76.40 21.09 -27.45
C LEU A 224 77.75 20.77 -28.09
N ASN A 225 78.63 21.76 -28.14
CA ASN A 225 80.02 21.56 -28.54
C ASN A 225 80.84 21.13 -27.31
N VAL A 226 81.97 20.45 -27.54
CA VAL A 226 82.91 20.03 -26.48
C VAL A 226 83.58 21.25 -25.87
N THR A 227 83.90 22.26 -26.68
CA THR A 227 84.59 23.49 -26.28
C THR A 227 83.82 24.72 -26.74
N GLU A 228 83.84 25.78 -25.93
CA GLU A 228 83.29 27.07 -26.33
C GLU A 228 84.05 27.62 -27.55
N ASN A 229 83.31 28.21 -28.49
CA ASN A 229 83.84 28.85 -29.70
C ASN A 229 84.56 27.94 -30.71
N LEU A 230 84.55 26.61 -30.54
CA LEU A 230 84.92 25.67 -31.61
C LEU A 230 83.73 24.79 -31.99
N GLU A 231 83.59 24.51 -33.28
CA GLU A 231 82.62 23.54 -33.79
C GLU A 231 83.15 22.12 -33.60
N TRP A 232 83.11 21.61 -32.36
CA TRP A 232 83.48 20.23 -32.06
C TRP A 232 82.34 19.53 -31.33
N LYS A 233 81.75 18.51 -31.93
CA LYS A 233 80.69 17.68 -31.32
C LYS A 233 81.09 16.21 -31.26
N VAL A 234 80.54 15.48 -30.30
CA VAL A 234 80.73 14.03 -30.17
C VAL A 234 79.37 13.35 -30.24
N SER A 235 79.15 12.50 -31.22
CA SER A 235 78.01 11.57 -31.26
C SER A 235 78.49 10.18 -30.89
N TRP A 236 77.61 9.30 -30.42
CA TRP A 236 78.00 7.92 -30.13
C TRP A 236 76.90 6.93 -30.49
N ILE A 237 77.32 5.75 -30.92
CA ILE A 237 76.48 4.57 -31.06
C ILE A 237 77.02 3.53 -30.09
N SER A 238 76.15 2.96 -29.26
CA SER A 238 76.53 1.97 -28.27
C SER A 238 75.76 0.67 -28.43
N ALA A 239 76.42 -0.44 -28.13
CA ALA A 239 75.83 -1.75 -27.98
C ALA A 239 76.18 -2.29 -26.60
N GLY A 240 75.18 -2.77 -25.86
CA GLY A 240 75.34 -3.15 -24.47
C GLY A 240 74.37 -4.24 -24.00
N LEU A 241 74.59 -4.66 -22.76
CA LEU A 241 73.73 -5.60 -22.03
C LEU A 241 73.34 -4.96 -20.69
N CYS A 242 72.07 -5.10 -20.32
CA CYS A 242 71.56 -4.72 -19.01
C CYS A 242 70.99 -5.93 -18.29
N LEU A 243 71.54 -6.26 -17.12
CA LEU A 243 70.98 -7.26 -16.22
C LEU A 243 69.97 -6.56 -15.30
N ARG A 244 68.68 -6.91 -15.42
CA ARG A 244 67.61 -6.32 -14.60
C ARG A 244 67.11 -7.30 -13.55
N TYR A 245 66.94 -6.79 -12.35
CA TYR A 245 66.24 -7.41 -11.25
C TYR A 245 64.87 -6.76 -11.07
N TYR A 246 63.80 -7.56 -11.17
CA TYR A 246 62.46 -7.11 -10.85
C TYR A 246 62.19 -7.33 -9.36
N SER A 247 61.92 -6.23 -8.64
CA SER A 247 61.58 -6.33 -7.23
C SER A 247 60.21 -6.97 -7.11
N LYS A 248 60.20 -8.22 -6.63
CA LYS A 248 58.96 -8.85 -6.19
C LYS A 248 58.53 -8.10 -4.94
N LYS A 249 57.38 -7.44 -4.98
CA LYS A 249 56.77 -6.89 -3.77
C LYS A 249 56.63 -8.06 -2.79
N GLU A 250 57.43 -8.09 -1.73
CA GLU A 250 57.17 -9.00 -0.62
C GLU A 250 55.80 -8.61 -0.07
N THR A 251 54.79 -9.41 -0.38
CA THR A 251 53.65 -9.49 0.50
C THR A 251 54.22 -10.03 1.81
N LYS A 252 54.41 -9.16 2.81
CA LYS A 252 54.39 -9.61 4.21
C LYS A 252 53.29 -10.66 4.29
N LYS A 253 53.53 -11.82 4.91
CA LYS A 253 52.43 -12.70 5.33
C LYS A 253 51.38 -11.76 5.92
N PRO A 254 50.23 -11.57 5.27
CA PRO A 254 49.38 -10.47 5.63
C PRO A 254 48.98 -10.70 7.08
N LYS A 255 49.20 -9.71 7.94
CA LYS A 255 48.39 -9.61 9.16
C LYS A 255 47.01 -9.24 8.66
N ILE A 256 46.24 -10.27 8.36
CA ILE A 256 44.85 -10.11 7.99
C ILE A 256 44.15 -9.85 9.31
N GLU A 257 43.78 -8.60 9.54
CA GLU A 257 42.75 -8.29 10.53
C GLU A 257 41.42 -8.64 9.87
N GLU A 258 40.96 -9.85 10.15
CA GLU A 258 39.69 -10.33 9.63
C GLU A 258 38.62 -9.92 10.65
N LYS A 259 37.88 -8.86 10.30
CA LYS A 259 36.68 -8.49 11.04
C LYS A 259 35.56 -9.42 10.62
N ILE A 260 35.33 -10.44 11.42
CA ILE A 260 34.29 -11.43 11.14
C ILE A 260 33.05 -10.98 11.92
N PHE A 261 32.06 -10.50 11.18
CA PHE A 261 30.74 -10.20 11.73
C PHE A 261 29.93 -11.48 11.79
N LYS A 262 29.91 -12.14 12.95
CA LYS A 262 28.94 -13.20 13.24
C LYS A 262 27.69 -12.54 13.79
N ILE A 263 26.95 -11.91 12.88
CA ILE A 263 25.64 -11.34 13.17
C ILE A 263 24.63 -12.46 12.97
N ASP A 264 24.16 -13.03 14.07
CA ASP A 264 23.00 -13.89 14.03
C ASP A 264 21.73 -13.03 14.06
N SER A 265 20.63 -13.55 13.51
CA SER A 265 19.34 -12.86 13.50
C SER A 265 18.29 -13.75 14.13
N ILE A 266 17.74 -13.31 15.25
CA ILE A 266 16.52 -13.91 15.78
C ILE A 266 15.30 -13.23 15.14
N TYR A 267 14.43 -14.04 14.56
CA TYR A 267 13.16 -13.56 14.00
C TYR A 267 12.09 -13.56 15.08
N VAL A 268 11.63 -12.38 15.45
CA VAL A 268 10.52 -12.22 16.39
C VAL A 268 9.31 -11.73 15.61
N GLN A 269 8.28 -12.56 15.52
CA GLN A 269 7.02 -12.17 14.92
C GLN A 269 6.27 -11.21 15.86
N ILE A 270 5.88 -10.05 15.35
CA ILE A 270 5.14 -9.04 16.11
C ILE A 270 3.85 -8.62 15.39
N ASN A 271 2.87 -8.19 16.18
CA ASN A 271 1.52 -7.86 15.71
C ASN A 271 1.28 -6.35 15.53
N PHE A 272 2.31 -5.52 15.70
CA PHE A 272 2.25 -4.07 15.50
C PHE A 272 3.40 -3.63 14.59
N GLU A 273 3.19 -2.52 13.86
CA GLU A 273 4.22 -1.98 12.99
C GLU A 273 5.37 -1.40 13.82
N PRO A 274 6.59 -1.95 13.73
CA PRO A 274 7.70 -1.48 14.53
C PRO A 274 8.24 -0.17 13.93
N LYS A 275 8.47 0.86 14.77
CA LYS A 275 9.15 2.09 14.34
C LYS A 275 10.53 1.83 13.71
N ASN A 276 11.23 0.81 14.21
CA ASN A 276 12.48 0.30 13.66
C ASN A 276 12.34 -1.22 13.46
N PRO A 277 12.37 -1.73 12.22
CA PRO A 277 12.15 -3.15 11.92
C PRO A 277 13.28 -4.06 12.43
N ILE A 278 14.40 -3.47 12.86
CA ILE A 278 15.57 -4.18 13.39
C ILE A 278 15.98 -3.51 14.70
N LYS A 279 16.14 -4.30 15.75
CA LYS A 279 16.81 -3.88 17.00
C LYS A 279 18.19 -4.52 17.03
N ILE A 280 19.23 -3.68 16.99
CA ILE A 280 20.63 -4.10 17.03
C ILE A 280 20.91 -4.72 18.41
N GLY A 281 21.50 -5.90 18.42
CA GLY A 281 21.91 -6.62 19.63
C GLY A 281 23.09 -5.97 20.33
N ILE A 282 23.38 -6.42 21.55
CA ILE A 282 24.59 -5.98 22.27
C ILE A 282 25.78 -6.69 21.62
N GLU A 283 26.69 -5.90 21.07
CA GLU A 283 27.90 -6.38 20.42
C GLU A 283 28.98 -6.68 21.45
N TYR A 284 29.59 -7.86 21.35
CA TYR A 284 30.79 -8.22 22.09
C TYR A 284 31.85 -8.77 21.12
N VAL A 285 33.10 -8.63 21.53
CA VAL A 285 34.25 -8.83 20.64
C VAL A 285 35.16 -9.90 21.22
N ASP A 286 35.38 -10.95 20.43
CA ASP A 286 36.37 -11.97 20.71
C ASP A 286 37.57 -11.81 19.78
N GLU A 287 38.79 -11.86 20.33
CA GLU A 287 40.01 -11.77 19.55
C GLU A 287 40.76 -13.12 19.54
N TYR A 288 41.05 -13.62 18.35
CA TYR A 288 41.83 -14.85 18.14
C TYR A 288 43.03 -14.57 17.23
N THR A 289 44.16 -15.23 17.50
CA THR A 289 45.33 -15.19 16.62
C THR A 289 45.64 -16.59 16.13
N ILE A 290 45.58 -16.78 14.81
CA ILE A 290 45.82 -18.07 14.14
C ILE A 290 46.99 -17.90 13.19
N GLU A 291 48.02 -18.73 13.36
CA GLU A 291 49.20 -18.71 12.51
C GLU A 291 49.16 -19.87 11.51
N THR A 292 49.27 -19.55 10.22
CA THR A 292 49.28 -20.54 9.14
C THR A 292 50.58 -20.49 8.35
N LYS A 293 50.77 -21.48 7.47
CA LYS A 293 51.95 -21.60 6.60
C LYS A 293 52.16 -20.35 5.72
N ASP A 294 51.09 -19.59 5.43
CA ASP A 294 51.09 -18.47 4.48
C ASP A 294 50.62 -17.11 5.09
N SER A 295 50.05 -17.05 6.30
CA SER A 295 49.59 -15.79 6.96
C SER A 295 49.54 -15.85 8.50
N ILE A 296 49.49 -14.68 9.17
CA ILE A 296 49.13 -14.54 10.60
C ILE A 296 47.79 -13.82 10.65
N ILE A 297 46.71 -14.51 11.00
CA ILE A 297 45.35 -13.96 10.99
C ILE A 297 45.00 -13.51 12.41
N LYS A 298 44.74 -12.20 12.59
CA LYS A 298 44.10 -11.68 13.81
C LYS A 298 42.61 -11.59 13.50
N GLN A 299 41.82 -12.53 13.99
CA GLN A 299 40.38 -12.50 13.83
C GLN A 299 39.78 -11.70 14.97
N ILE A 300 39.14 -10.58 14.62
CA ILE A 300 38.31 -9.81 15.55
C ILE A 300 36.88 -10.19 15.20
N VAL A 301 36.31 -11.08 16.00
CA VAL A 301 34.97 -11.60 15.76
C VAL A 301 34.00 -10.72 16.53
N TYR A 302 33.23 -9.93 15.79
CA TYR A 302 32.11 -9.16 16.33
C TYR A 302 30.91 -10.10 16.35
N ASN A 303 30.56 -10.56 17.55
CA ASN A 303 29.38 -11.38 17.77
C ASN A 303 28.26 -10.46 18.25
N ARG A 304 27.13 -10.49 17.55
CA ARG A 304 25.89 -9.92 18.07
C ARG A 304 24.71 -10.66 17.49
N THR A 305 23.61 -10.69 18.22
CA THR A 305 22.37 -11.26 17.74
C THR A 305 21.35 -10.14 17.59
N ASP A 306 21.07 -9.78 16.34
CA ASP A 306 20.10 -8.74 16.00
C ASP A 306 18.69 -9.34 16.06
N THR A 307 17.72 -8.54 16.52
CA THR A 307 16.31 -8.93 16.48
C THR A 307 15.66 -8.34 15.24
N VAL A 308 15.22 -9.21 14.33
CA VAL A 308 14.44 -8.83 13.15
C VAL A 308 12.97 -9.01 13.48
N PHE A 309 12.23 -7.91 13.44
CA PHE A 309 10.79 -7.93 13.69
C PHE A 309 10.04 -8.23 12.40
N LEU A 310 9.46 -9.43 12.31
CA LEU A 310 8.60 -9.81 11.18
C LEU A 310 7.18 -9.34 11.47
N TYR A 311 6.79 -8.21 10.86
CA TYR A 311 5.43 -7.72 10.93
C TYR A 311 4.56 -8.49 9.94
N LYS A 312 3.65 -9.32 10.48
CA LYS A 312 2.54 -9.89 9.70
C LYS A 312 1.28 -9.12 10.09
N PRO A 313 0.78 -8.19 9.26
CA PRO A 313 -0.44 -7.45 9.57
C PRO A 313 -1.58 -8.44 9.77
N LYS A 314 -2.17 -8.42 10.96
CA LYS A 314 -3.38 -9.16 11.27
C LYS A 314 -4.51 -8.53 10.48
N LYS A 315 -5.19 -9.33 9.66
CA LYS A 315 -6.28 -8.85 8.82
C LYS A 315 -7.61 -9.24 9.43
N ILE A 316 -8.55 -8.33 9.28
CA ILE A 316 -9.98 -8.57 9.49
C ILE A 316 -10.70 -8.23 8.20
N GLU A 317 -11.52 -9.15 7.73
CA GLU A 317 -12.31 -9.03 6.51
C GLU A 317 -13.79 -9.21 6.86
N ALA A 318 -14.60 -8.28 6.39
CA ALA A 318 -16.04 -8.26 6.56
C ALA A 318 -16.71 -8.39 5.19
N SER A 319 -17.75 -9.21 5.13
CA SER A 319 -18.67 -9.27 4.00
C SER A 319 -20.10 -9.27 4.52
N LEU A 320 -21.02 -8.77 3.70
CA LEU A 320 -22.44 -8.70 4.02
C LEU A 320 -23.23 -9.21 2.81
N GLU A 321 -24.14 -10.14 3.04
CA GLU A 321 -24.98 -10.75 2.02
C GLU A 321 -26.45 -10.45 2.30
N LEU A 322 -27.12 -9.83 1.35
CA LEU A 322 -28.58 -9.66 1.34
C LEU A 322 -29.30 -10.97 1.02
N PHE A 323 -30.34 -11.28 1.79
CA PHE A 323 -31.26 -12.38 1.50
C PHE A 323 -32.72 -11.98 1.79
N ALA A 324 -33.67 -12.72 1.22
CA ALA A 324 -35.06 -12.70 1.64
C ALA A 324 -35.52 -14.08 2.10
N VAL A 325 -36.64 -14.09 2.83
CA VAL A 325 -37.38 -15.30 3.20
C VAL A 325 -38.72 -15.25 2.48
N ASP A 326 -38.97 -16.23 1.61
CA ASP A 326 -40.25 -16.36 0.92
C ASP A 326 -41.37 -16.82 1.87
N SER A 327 -42.61 -16.85 1.38
CA SER A 327 -43.80 -17.22 2.17
C SER A 327 -43.84 -18.68 2.64
N ILE A 328 -42.92 -19.52 2.16
CA ILE A 328 -42.78 -20.94 2.53
C ILE A 328 -41.59 -21.12 3.49
N GLY A 329 -40.80 -20.07 3.74
CA GLY A 329 -39.67 -20.06 4.67
C GLY A 329 -38.31 -20.30 4.01
N ASN A 330 -38.21 -20.34 2.68
CA ASN A 330 -36.94 -20.54 1.99
C ASN A 330 -36.12 -19.26 1.89
N PHE A 331 -34.80 -19.41 1.97
CA PHE A 331 -33.85 -18.30 1.80
C PHE A 331 -33.57 -18.06 0.31
N VAL A 332 -33.85 -16.84 -0.14
CA VAL A 332 -33.57 -16.37 -1.51
C VAL A 332 -32.42 -15.38 -1.48
N LYS A 333 -31.31 -15.71 -2.13
CA LYS A 333 -30.17 -14.80 -2.32
C LYS A 333 -30.51 -13.74 -3.37
N ASN A 334 -30.09 -12.49 -3.15
CA ASN A 334 -30.30 -11.37 -4.09
C ASN A 334 -31.75 -11.29 -4.63
N PRO A 335 -32.75 -11.14 -3.74
CA PRO A 335 -34.16 -11.25 -4.11
C PRO A 335 -34.61 -10.10 -5.02
N LYS A 336 -35.39 -10.41 -6.05
CA LYS A 336 -36.23 -9.42 -6.74
C LYS A 336 -37.56 -9.33 -5.99
N ILE A 337 -37.81 -8.20 -5.34
CA ILE A 337 -39.02 -8.02 -4.54
C ILE A 337 -40.07 -7.31 -5.37
N LYS A 338 -41.16 -8.02 -5.66
CA LYS A 338 -42.39 -7.43 -6.21
C LYS A 338 -43.25 -6.94 -5.07
N VAL A 339 -43.85 -5.78 -5.23
CA VAL A 339 -44.81 -5.25 -4.25
C VAL A 339 -46.11 -4.95 -4.95
N GLU A 340 -47.15 -5.60 -4.46
CA GLU A 340 -48.52 -5.48 -4.92
C GLU A 340 -49.22 -4.39 -4.12
N GLU A 341 -49.85 -3.44 -4.81
CA GLU A 341 -50.63 -2.37 -4.20
C GLU A 341 -52.12 -2.58 -4.50
N TYR A 342 -52.93 -2.82 -3.47
CA TYR A 342 -54.36 -3.15 -3.59
C TYR A 342 -55.21 -2.28 -2.66
N ILE A 343 -56.50 -2.16 -3.00
CA ILE A 343 -57.46 -1.44 -2.17
C ILE A 343 -57.87 -2.36 -1.01
N ALA A 344 -57.77 -1.85 0.21
CA ALA A 344 -58.23 -2.51 1.41
C ALA A 344 -59.29 -1.68 2.11
N THR A 345 -60.43 -2.28 2.42
CA THR A 345 -61.48 -1.66 3.24
C THR A 345 -61.53 -2.35 4.58
N ARG A 346 -61.48 -1.58 5.66
CA ARG A 346 -61.60 -2.07 7.04
C ARG A 346 -62.90 -1.55 7.64
N LEU A 347 -63.68 -2.44 8.23
CA LEU A 347 -64.85 -2.08 9.02
C LEU A 347 -64.54 -2.32 10.49
N GLU A 348 -64.28 -1.22 11.21
CA GLU A 348 -63.87 -1.24 12.61
C GLU A 348 -65.08 -1.03 13.51
N PRO A 349 -65.54 -2.04 14.27
CA PRO A 349 -66.68 -1.89 15.16
C PRO A 349 -66.30 -0.96 16.32
N LEU A 350 -67.22 -0.06 16.68
CA LEU A 350 -67.03 0.81 17.83
C LEU A 350 -67.39 0.04 19.10
N LEU A 351 -66.38 -0.30 19.91
CA LEU A 351 -66.59 -0.73 21.28
C LEU A 351 -67.24 0.44 22.04
N ASN A 352 -68.52 0.34 22.34
CA ASN A 352 -69.33 1.44 22.89
C ASN A 352 -69.16 1.63 24.41
N TYR A 353 -67.98 1.30 24.94
CA TYR A 353 -67.65 1.35 26.37
C TYR A 353 -66.50 2.32 26.62
N ILE A 354 -66.55 3.05 27.72
CA ILE A 354 -65.42 3.82 28.26
C ILE A 354 -65.02 3.19 29.59
N PHE A 355 -63.81 2.66 29.68
CA PHE A 355 -63.28 2.03 30.89
C PHE A 355 -62.60 3.03 31.83
N PHE A 356 -62.66 2.75 33.13
CA PHE A 356 -62.13 3.59 34.20
C PHE A 356 -61.22 2.81 35.15
N ASP A 357 -60.29 3.53 35.76
CA ASP A 357 -59.41 2.98 36.78
C ASP A 357 -60.17 2.80 38.12
N GLU A 358 -59.67 1.91 38.98
CA GLU A 358 -60.33 1.58 40.25
C GLU A 358 -60.51 2.81 41.14
N GLY A 359 -61.74 3.02 41.63
CA GLY A 359 -62.11 4.15 42.49
C GLY A 359 -62.14 5.51 41.81
N SER A 360 -61.76 5.61 40.52
CA SER A 360 -61.69 6.86 39.78
C SER A 360 -62.92 7.09 38.90
N ASP A 361 -63.44 8.32 38.90
CA ASP A 361 -64.41 8.79 37.90
C ASP A 361 -63.78 9.64 36.78
N LYS A 362 -62.47 9.93 36.84
CA LYS A 362 -61.76 10.66 35.78
C LYS A 362 -61.69 9.79 34.52
N ILE A 363 -62.06 10.35 33.36
CA ILE A 363 -61.84 9.70 32.06
C ILE A 363 -60.33 9.51 31.88
N PRO A 364 -59.84 8.28 31.68
CA PRO A 364 -58.40 8.05 31.57
C PRO A 364 -57.76 8.78 30.39
N GLU A 365 -56.50 9.19 30.55
CA GLU A 365 -55.76 10.03 29.57
C GLU A 365 -55.51 9.33 28.23
N ARG A 366 -55.72 8.00 28.17
CA ARG A 366 -55.66 7.23 26.92
C ARG A 366 -56.80 7.57 25.95
N TYR A 367 -57.93 8.08 26.42
CA TYR A 367 -58.99 8.56 25.53
C TYR A 367 -58.66 9.96 25.04
N VAL A 368 -58.78 10.18 23.72
CA VAL A 368 -58.51 11.47 23.10
C VAL A 368 -59.67 12.41 23.38
N MET A 369 -59.38 13.47 24.13
CA MET A 369 -60.35 14.50 24.50
C MET A 369 -59.97 15.79 23.78
N LEU A 370 -60.77 16.17 22.78
CA LEU A 370 -60.56 17.41 22.03
C LEU A 370 -61.01 18.65 22.81
N GLU A 371 -60.42 19.80 22.48
CA GLU A 371 -60.95 21.10 22.85
C GLU A 371 -61.89 21.66 21.77
N LYS A 372 -62.70 22.68 22.11
CA LYS A 372 -63.63 23.31 21.15
C LYS A 372 -62.95 23.84 19.89
N SER A 373 -61.71 24.32 20.01
CA SER A 373 -60.91 24.81 18.89
C SER A 373 -60.60 23.73 17.87
N ASP A 374 -60.46 22.48 18.31
CA ASP A 374 -59.95 21.38 17.50
C ASP A 374 -61.04 20.71 16.67
N LEU A 375 -62.31 20.95 17.00
CA LEU A 375 -63.47 20.35 16.35
C LEU A 375 -63.51 20.61 14.84
N LYS A 376 -63.03 21.78 14.39
CA LYS A 376 -62.96 22.11 12.96
C LYS A 376 -61.97 21.24 12.18
N GLN A 377 -60.95 20.74 12.85
CA GLN A 377 -59.89 19.92 12.25
C GLN A 377 -60.21 18.42 12.33
N PHE A 378 -61.08 18.01 13.25
CA PHE A 378 -61.44 16.61 13.42
C PHE A 378 -62.32 16.09 12.27
N ASN A 379 -61.75 15.19 11.48
CA ASN A 379 -62.47 14.42 10.47
C ASN A 379 -62.25 12.93 10.67
N LEU A 380 -63.24 12.09 10.32
CA LEU A 380 -63.09 10.65 10.36
C LEU A 380 -62.01 10.17 9.39
N ASP A 381 -61.83 10.86 8.26
CA ASP A 381 -60.78 10.53 7.29
C ASP A 381 -59.35 10.69 7.86
N SER A 382 -59.15 11.52 8.89
CA SER A 382 -57.83 11.63 9.53
C SER A 382 -57.45 10.35 10.29
N LEU A 383 -58.44 9.50 10.62
CA LEU A 383 -58.25 8.21 11.27
C LEU A 383 -57.94 7.07 10.29
N ASN A 384 -57.87 7.33 8.98
CA ASN A 384 -57.65 6.27 7.97
C ASN A 384 -56.34 5.49 8.18
N LYS A 385 -55.31 6.14 8.73
CA LYS A 385 -54.01 5.53 9.06
C LYS A 385 -53.91 5.04 10.51
N SER A 386 -54.95 5.27 11.32
CA SER A 386 -54.97 4.91 12.73
C SER A 386 -55.17 3.40 12.91
N THR A 387 -54.65 2.87 14.01
CA THR A 387 -54.93 1.49 14.45
C THR A 387 -56.34 1.38 15.02
N THR A 388 -56.84 0.15 15.21
CA THR A 388 -58.15 -0.09 15.83
C THR A 388 -58.27 0.55 17.22
N LEU A 389 -57.20 0.48 18.03
CA LEU A 389 -57.20 1.10 19.37
C LEU A 389 -57.13 2.62 19.28
N ASP A 390 -56.38 3.20 18.35
CA ASP A 390 -56.36 4.67 18.15
C ASP A 390 -57.73 5.21 17.74
N ILE A 391 -58.45 4.48 16.89
CA ILE A 391 -59.84 4.80 16.52
C ILE A 391 -60.74 4.70 17.75
N TYR A 392 -60.60 3.64 18.54
CA TYR A 392 -61.34 3.46 19.78
C TYR A 392 -61.06 4.55 20.82
N TYR A 393 -59.81 5.00 20.98
CA TYR A 393 -59.49 6.09 21.88
C TYR A 393 -60.12 7.42 21.43
N ASN A 394 -60.52 7.54 20.16
CA ASN A 394 -61.34 8.62 19.63
C ASN A 394 -62.85 8.36 19.73
N LEU A 395 -63.33 7.33 20.42
CA LEU A 395 -64.74 6.95 20.50
C LEU A 395 -65.66 8.13 20.85
N LEU A 396 -65.30 8.91 21.88
CA LEU A 396 -66.10 10.06 22.32
C LEU A 396 -66.18 11.16 21.25
N ASN A 397 -65.11 11.36 20.47
CA ASN A 397 -65.08 12.32 19.36
C ASN A 397 -65.91 11.84 18.18
N ILE A 398 -65.84 10.54 17.87
CA ILE A 398 -66.63 9.91 16.81
C ILE A 398 -68.13 10.02 17.15
N ILE A 399 -68.51 9.69 18.39
CA ILE A 399 -69.89 9.78 18.87
C ILE A 399 -70.34 11.25 18.95
N GLY A 400 -69.51 12.14 19.50
CA GLY A 400 -69.79 13.57 19.58
C GLY A 400 -70.07 14.19 18.20
N LYS A 401 -69.23 13.90 17.22
CA LYS A 401 -69.42 14.34 15.82
C LYS A 401 -70.73 13.84 15.24
N ARG A 402 -71.00 12.53 15.37
CA ARG A 402 -72.23 11.92 14.85
C ARG A 402 -73.48 12.47 15.53
N LEU A 403 -73.43 12.75 16.83
CA LEU A 403 -74.54 13.38 17.55
C LEU A 403 -74.76 14.83 17.13
N ALA A 404 -73.70 15.57 16.80
CA ALA A 404 -73.81 16.92 16.26
C ALA A 404 -74.45 16.90 14.85
N GLU A 405 -74.09 15.92 14.02
CA GLU A 405 -74.64 15.73 12.66
C GLU A 405 -76.08 15.16 12.67
N LYS A 406 -76.47 14.44 13.72
CA LYS A 406 -77.80 13.83 13.90
C LYS A 406 -78.54 14.48 15.07
N PRO A 407 -79.21 15.63 14.87
CA PRO A 407 -79.79 16.42 15.97
C PRO A 407 -80.89 15.70 16.75
N ASN A 408 -81.54 14.71 16.16
CA ASN A 408 -82.64 13.95 16.78
C ASN A 408 -82.17 12.74 17.59
N ALA A 409 -80.95 12.26 17.38
CA ALA A 409 -80.44 11.06 18.04
C ALA A 409 -80.24 11.30 19.54
N LYS A 410 -80.63 10.34 20.36
CA LYS A 410 -80.43 10.37 21.81
C LYS A 410 -79.50 9.23 22.24
N ILE A 411 -78.82 9.45 23.35
CA ILE A 411 -77.98 8.43 23.97
C ILE A 411 -78.31 8.25 25.44
N THR A 412 -78.10 7.04 25.91
CA THR A 412 -78.10 6.68 27.33
C THR A 412 -76.70 6.27 27.73
N LEU A 413 -76.16 6.94 28.75
CA LEU A 413 -74.88 6.63 29.38
C LEU A 413 -75.15 5.80 30.64
N VAL A 414 -74.70 4.56 30.66
CA VAL A 414 -74.88 3.63 31.79
C VAL A 414 -73.57 3.50 32.56
N GLY A 415 -73.44 4.22 33.66
CA GLY A 415 -72.27 4.14 34.54
C GLY A 415 -72.28 2.88 35.41
N CYS A 416 -71.15 2.18 35.45
CA CYS A 416 -70.96 0.95 36.23
C CYS A 416 -69.64 0.99 37.04
N ASN A 417 -69.57 0.12 38.05
CA ASN A 417 -68.41 -0.14 38.89
C ASN A 417 -68.17 -1.66 38.99
N SER A 418 -67.11 -2.06 39.69
CA SER A 418 -66.76 -3.47 39.86
C SER A 418 -67.52 -4.18 40.99
N ASN A 419 -68.23 -3.42 41.84
CA ASN A 419 -68.93 -3.88 43.04
C ASN A 419 -68.09 -4.69 44.04
N ILE A 420 -66.77 -4.50 44.02
CA ILE A 420 -65.81 -5.13 44.93
C ILE A 420 -64.87 -4.08 45.52
N GLY A 421 -64.09 -4.46 46.53
CA GLY A 421 -63.08 -3.58 47.13
C GLY A 421 -63.64 -2.22 47.54
N ILE A 422 -62.93 -1.15 47.16
CA ILE A 422 -63.32 0.24 47.43
C ILE A 422 -64.56 0.72 46.64
N GLU A 423 -64.99 -0.05 45.63
CA GLU A 423 -66.14 0.27 44.78
C GLU A 423 -67.42 -0.47 45.18
N LYS A 424 -67.37 -1.34 46.19
CA LYS A 424 -68.53 -2.12 46.64
C LYS A 424 -69.71 -1.22 47.00
N ASN A 425 -70.87 -1.46 46.37
CA ASN A 425 -72.09 -0.67 46.52
C ASN A 425 -71.95 0.84 46.22
N ASN A 426 -70.91 1.26 45.48
CA ASN A 426 -70.64 2.68 45.24
C ASN A 426 -71.37 3.22 43.99
N LEU A 427 -72.70 3.37 44.09
CA LEU A 427 -73.52 3.90 43.00
C LEU A 427 -73.17 5.35 42.64
N ASN A 428 -72.70 6.15 43.61
CA ASN A 428 -72.28 7.53 43.37
C ASN A 428 -71.07 7.60 42.44
N LEU A 429 -70.10 6.68 42.55
CA LEU A 429 -68.97 6.58 41.62
C LEU A 429 -69.44 6.29 40.20
N SER A 430 -70.34 5.30 40.04
CA SER A 430 -70.94 4.97 38.74
C SER A 430 -71.64 6.18 38.12
N LYS A 431 -72.39 6.96 38.93
CA LYS A 431 -73.06 8.18 38.49
C LYS A 431 -72.05 9.23 37.99
N ARG A 432 -71.01 9.53 38.78
CA ARG A 432 -69.99 10.53 38.41
C ARG A 432 -69.25 10.17 37.12
N ARG A 433 -68.94 8.88 36.90
CA ARG A 433 -68.34 8.41 35.64
C ARG A 433 -69.20 8.77 34.43
N ALA A 434 -70.51 8.51 34.51
CA ALA A 434 -71.45 8.86 33.44
C ALA A 434 -71.61 10.39 33.29
N GLU A 435 -71.61 11.14 34.39
CA GLU A 435 -71.66 12.61 34.39
C GLU A 435 -70.41 13.23 33.74
N ASN A 436 -69.22 12.66 33.95
CA ASN A 436 -67.99 13.14 33.31
C ASN A 436 -68.00 12.92 31.78
N VAL A 437 -68.49 11.76 31.31
CA VAL A 437 -68.67 11.50 29.87
C VAL A 437 -69.73 12.43 29.28
N LYS A 438 -70.85 12.62 29.98
CA LYS A 438 -71.90 13.58 29.58
C LYS A 438 -71.33 14.99 29.46
N SER A 439 -70.61 15.44 30.47
CA SER A 439 -70.02 16.78 30.53
C SER A 439 -69.10 17.05 29.35
N TYR A 440 -68.33 16.06 28.91
CA TYR A 440 -67.49 16.21 27.71
C TYR A 440 -68.32 16.44 26.44
N LEU A 441 -69.33 15.60 26.20
CA LEU A 441 -70.20 15.71 25.02
C LEU A 441 -71.01 17.01 25.02
N GLU A 442 -71.46 17.48 26.18
CA GLU A 442 -72.16 18.75 26.30
C GLU A 442 -71.22 19.94 26.10
N ASN A 443 -70.13 19.98 26.87
CA ASN A 443 -69.29 21.16 26.93
C ASN A 443 -68.43 21.32 25.69
N VAL A 444 -67.89 20.24 25.13
CA VAL A 444 -67.02 20.31 23.94
C VAL A 444 -67.86 20.23 22.68
N TRP A 445 -68.66 19.17 22.52
CA TRP A 445 -69.41 18.90 21.30
C TRP A 445 -70.75 19.64 21.21
N GLY A 446 -71.16 20.37 22.25
CA GLY A 446 -72.38 21.19 22.23
C GLY A 446 -73.67 20.36 22.19
N ILE A 447 -73.63 19.10 22.62
CA ILE A 447 -74.80 18.23 22.60
C ILE A 447 -75.79 18.67 23.68
N SER A 448 -77.06 18.83 23.33
CA SER A 448 -78.09 19.27 24.28
C SER A 448 -78.25 18.27 25.44
N PRO A 449 -78.33 18.74 26.71
CA PRO A 449 -78.49 17.86 27.87
C PRO A 449 -79.68 16.92 27.84
N ASN A 450 -80.77 17.33 27.19
CA ASN A 450 -82.00 16.53 27.05
C ASN A 450 -81.83 15.33 26.10
N ARG A 451 -80.73 15.29 25.33
CA ARG A 451 -80.40 14.17 24.44
C ARG A 451 -79.52 13.12 25.12
N ILE A 452 -79.01 13.38 26.33
CA ILE A 452 -78.12 12.49 27.06
C ILE A 452 -78.76 12.10 28.40
N GLN A 453 -79.30 10.88 28.44
CA GLN A 453 -79.83 10.28 29.65
C GLN A 453 -78.71 9.57 30.43
N ILE A 454 -78.69 9.71 31.75
CA ILE A 454 -77.78 8.97 32.63
C ILE A 454 -78.55 7.88 33.36
N VAL A 455 -77.99 6.67 33.37
CA VAL A 455 -78.37 5.55 34.22
C VAL A 455 -77.11 5.10 34.96
N TYR A 456 -77.23 4.64 36.20
CA TYR A 456 -76.08 4.14 36.94
C TYR A 456 -76.48 2.95 37.80
N LYS A 457 -75.58 1.97 37.86
CA LYS A 457 -75.75 0.73 38.61
C LYS A 457 -74.39 0.25 39.11
N ASN A 458 -74.39 -0.77 39.96
CA ASN A 458 -73.13 -1.37 40.40
C ASN A 458 -72.53 -2.15 39.21
N LEU A 459 -73.15 -3.23 38.76
CA LEU A 459 -72.63 -4.03 37.65
C LEU A 459 -73.40 -3.77 36.34
N PRO A 460 -72.74 -3.86 35.17
CA PRO A 460 -73.43 -3.84 33.88
C PRO A 460 -74.37 -5.05 33.73
N ASP A 461 -75.40 -4.97 32.85
CA ASP A 461 -76.37 -6.07 32.68
C ASP A 461 -75.69 -7.35 32.17
N LYS A 462 -74.65 -7.16 31.37
CA LYS A 462 -73.75 -8.21 30.89
C LYS A 462 -72.37 -8.01 31.52
N SER A 463 -72.28 -8.32 32.81
CA SER A 463 -71.04 -8.25 33.57
C SER A 463 -70.06 -9.34 33.19
N SER A 464 -68.78 -8.95 33.20
CA SER A 464 -67.68 -9.88 33.10
C SER A 464 -67.57 -10.65 34.41
N THR A 465 -67.57 -11.98 34.30
CA THR A 465 -67.51 -12.91 35.43
C THR A 465 -66.26 -13.79 35.34
N PRO A 466 -65.77 -14.33 36.48
CA PRO A 466 -66.24 -14.07 37.85
C PRO A 466 -65.83 -12.67 38.34
N ILE A 467 -66.61 -12.07 39.25
CA ILE A 467 -66.50 -10.64 39.61
C ILE A 467 -65.26 -10.35 40.47
N ASP A 468 -64.79 -11.35 41.21
CA ASP A 468 -63.61 -11.32 42.07
C ASP A 468 -62.28 -11.43 41.30
N ASP A 469 -62.32 -11.79 40.01
CA ASP A 469 -61.15 -11.72 39.14
C ASP A 469 -60.80 -10.27 38.81
N SER A 470 -59.54 -9.90 39.01
CA SER A 470 -59.06 -8.52 38.82
C SER A 470 -59.28 -8.00 37.39
N LEU A 471 -59.02 -8.83 36.36
CA LEU A 471 -59.19 -8.45 34.96
C LEU A 471 -60.68 -8.30 34.60
N LYS A 472 -61.55 -9.14 35.17
CA LYS A 472 -63.01 -9.03 34.96
C LYS A 472 -63.60 -7.85 35.73
N ALA A 473 -63.09 -7.54 36.91
CA ALA A 473 -63.45 -6.35 37.67
C ALA A 473 -63.13 -5.06 36.88
N GLU A 474 -61.95 -4.99 36.24
CA GLU A 474 -61.59 -3.89 35.34
C GLU A 474 -62.59 -3.71 34.18
N GLU A 475 -63.04 -4.81 33.57
CA GLU A 475 -64.00 -4.78 32.46
C GLU A 475 -65.39 -4.29 32.89
N ASN A 476 -65.74 -4.41 34.16
CA ASN A 476 -66.99 -3.93 34.73
C ASN A 476 -66.94 -2.44 35.11
N ARG A 477 -65.74 -1.86 35.31
CA ARG A 477 -65.53 -0.43 35.54
C ARG A 477 -65.67 0.36 34.25
N ARG A 478 -66.91 0.54 33.79
CA ARG A 478 -67.18 1.19 32.50
C ARG A 478 -68.41 2.08 32.50
N VAL A 479 -68.45 3.00 31.54
CA VAL A 479 -69.67 3.66 31.06
C VAL A 479 -70.03 3.03 29.73
N GLU A 480 -71.26 2.49 29.62
CA GLU A 480 -71.79 1.99 28.35
C GLU A 480 -72.59 3.09 27.64
N ILE A 481 -72.40 3.20 26.32
CA ILE A 481 -73.09 4.18 25.49
C ILE A 481 -74.12 3.44 24.63
N ILE A 482 -75.39 3.70 24.87
CA ILE A 482 -76.51 3.15 24.11
C ILE A 482 -77.12 4.29 23.30
N SER A 483 -77.53 4.05 22.06
CA SER A 483 -78.21 5.05 21.23
C SER A 483 -79.51 4.49 20.67
N ASP A 484 -80.49 5.37 20.46
CA ASP A 484 -81.70 5.07 19.71
C ASP A 484 -81.47 5.08 18.18
N ASP A 485 -80.36 5.65 17.72
CA ASP A 485 -79.97 5.72 16.32
C ASP A 485 -78.70 4.88 16.06
N TRP A 486 -78.80 3.94 15.13
CA TRP A 486 -77.69 3.06 14.74
C TRP A 486 -76.52 3.82 14.15
N GLU A 487 -76.76 4.92 13.43
CA GLU A 487 -75.69 5.68 12.79
C GLU A 487 -74.72 6.30 13.79
N ILE A 488 -75.13 6.46 15.06
CA ILE A 488 -74.26 6.93 16.14
C ILE A 488 -73.20 5.87 16.51
N LEU A 489 -73.61 4.60 16.60
CA LEU A 489 -72.75 3.49 17.04
C LEU A 489 -72.28 2.58 15.88
N GLN A 490 -72.61 2.91 14.64
CA GLN A 490 -72.22 2.11 13.48
C GLN A 490 -70.68 2.00 13.39
N PRO A 491 -70.15 0.87 12.90
CA PRO A 491 -68.71 0.73 12.66
C PRO A 491 -68.13 1.85 11.81
N VAL A 492 -66.85 2.15 11.99
CA VAL A 492 -66.11 3.09 11.15
C VAL A 492 -65.57 2.34 9.94
N GLU A 493 -65.94 2.79 8.75
CA GLU A 493 -65.45 2.24 7.49
C GLU A 493 -64.24 3.05 7.01
N ILE A 494 -63.12 2.38 6.77
CA ILE A 494 -61.86 2.99 6.34
C ILE A 494 -61.42 2.30 5.06
N THR A 495 -61.22 3.07 3.99
CA THR A 495 -60.66 2.56 2.74
C THR A 495 -59.26 3.15 2.53
N THR A 496 -58.28 2.27 2.38
CA THR A 496 -56.87 2.62 2.21
C THR A 496 -56.24 1.82 1.10
N ILE A 497 -55.12 2.31 0.60
CA ILE A 497 -54.25 1.58 -0.32
C ILE A 497 -53.22 0.84 0.54
N GLU A 498 -53.29 -0.49 0.55
CA GLU A 498 -52.33 -1.35 1.25
C GLU A 498 -51.29 -1.92 0.26
N ARG A 499 -50.10 -2.25 0.78
CA ARG A 499 -49.01 -2.86 0.01
C ARG A 499 -48.57 -4.18 0.61
N LYS A 500 -48.29 -5.15 -0.26
CA LYS A 500 -47.76 -6.46 0.14
C LYS A 500 -46.60 -6.86 -0.76
N ALA A 501 -45.49 -7.26 -0.14
CA ALA A 501 -44.34 -7.80 -0.86
C ALA A 501 -44.54 -9.28 -1.24
N SER A 502 -43.83 -9.71 -2.28
CA SER A 502 -43.72 -11.11 -2.69
C SER A 502 -42.91 -11.97 -1.71
N VAL A 503 -42.24 -11.36 -0.73
CA VAL A 503 -41.47 -12.02 0.33
C VAL A 503 -41.92 -11.48 1.68
N ASP A 504 -41.82 -12.28 2.73
CA ASP A 504 -42.28 -11.88 4.06
C ASP A 504 -41.19 -11.14 4.83
N LYS A 505 -39.93 -11.56 4.66
CA LYS A 505 -38.81 -10.98 5.40
C LYS A 505 -37.61 -10.74 4.49
N VAL A 506 -36.84 -9.72 4.84
CA VAL A 506 -35.55 -9.40 4.22
C VAL A 506 -34.50 -9.33 5.32
N GLY A 507 -33.29 -9.78 5.05
CA GLY A 507 -32.23 -9.77 6.03
C GLY A 507 -30.86 -9.60 5.43
N PHE A 508 -29.91 -9.32 6.32
CA PHE A 508 -28.50 -9.19 6.02
C PHE A 508 -27.74 -10.22 6.85
N ARG A 509 -26.92 -11.03 6.19
CA ARG A 509 -26.05 -12.01 6.83
C ARG A 509 -24.62 -11.54 6.70
N GLY A 510 -23.99 -11.26 7.83
CA GLY A 510 -22.58 -10.92 7.88
C GLY A 510 -21.71 -12.16 7.89
N ASN A 511 -20.50 -12.02 7.36
CA ASN A 511 -19.42 -12.97 7.57
C ASN A 511 -18.14 -12.19 7.84
N VAL A 512 -17.58 -12.38 9.03
CA VAL A 512 -16.40 -11.69 9.54
C VAL A 512 -15.31 -12.72 9.79
N SER A 513 -14.21 -12.60 9.06
CA SER A 513 -13.01 -13.42 9.23
C SER A 513 -11.90 -12.55 9.82
N SER A 514 -11.29 -12.98 10.92
CA SER A 514 -10.25 -12.23 11.61
C SER A 514 -9.11 -13.16 12.03
N ASP A 515 -7.87 -12.71 11.85
CA ASP A 515 -6.67 -13.41 12.34
C ASP A 515 -6.53 -13.37 13.88
N THR A 516 -7.39 -12.62 14.57
CA THR A 516 -7.48 -12.50 16.03
C THR A 516 -8.93 -12.47 16.51
N SER A 517 -9.15 -12.54 17.83
CA SER A 517 -10.50 -12.46 18.40
C SER A 517 -11.22 -11.17 17.99
N ILE A 518 -12.47 -11.33 17.59
CA ILE A 518 -13.37 -10.23 17.26
C ILE A 518 -13.78 -9.54 18.57
N SER A 519 -13.61 -8.21 18.65
CA SER A 519 -13.97 -7.42 19.83
C SER A 519 -15.36 -6.81 19.72
N ARG A 520 -15.79 -6.46 18.50
CA ARG A 520 -17.09 -5.84 18.25
C ARG A 520 -17.52 -6.07 16.80
N VAL A 521 -18.77 -6.43 16.61
CA VAL A 521 -19.45 -6.52 15.31
C VAL A 521 -20.79 -5.83 15.46
N GLU A 522 -21.10 -4.98 14.50
CA GLU A 522 -22.32 -4.19 14.46
C GLU A 522 -22.96 -4.35 13.09
N VAL A 523 -24.24 -4.73 13.04
CA VAL A 523 -25.04 -4.74 11.81
C VAL A 523 -26.17 -3.74 11.98
N LYS A 524 -26.21 -2.74 11.12
CA LYS A 524 -27.24 -1.69 11.13
C LYS A 524 -28.01 -1.72 9.83
N VAL A 525 -29.33 -1.65 9.94
CA VAL A 525 -30.21 -1.62 8.78
C VAL A 525 -31.01 -0.33 8.73
N PHE A 526 -30.98 0.35 7.59
CA PHE A 526 -31.62 1.64 7.36
C PHE A 526 -32.63 1.57 6.21
N VAL A 527 -33.64 2.44 6.25
CA VAL A 527 -34.64 2.60 5.19
C VAL A 527 -34.62 4.02 4.61
N GLY A 528 -34.66 4.14 3.29
CA GLY A 528 -34.69 5.41 2.58
C GLY A 528 -33.31 5.87 2.16
N SER A 529 -32.52 6.35 3.12
CA SER A 529 -31.15 6.77 2.88
C SER A 529 -30.16 5.96 3.72
N GLU A 530 -28.88 6.00 3.32
CA GLU A 530 -27.78 5.27 3.95
C GLU A 530 -27.53 5.63 5.43
N SER A 531 -28.22 6.63 6.00
CA SER A 531 -27.99 7.11 7.37
C SER A 531 -29.20 7.64 8.12
N ARG A 532 -30.41 7.58 7.55
CA ARG A 532 -31.65 7.95 8.24
C ARG A 532 -32.54 6.73 8.43
N ASN A 533 -33.36 6.76 9.48
CA ASN A 533 -34.34 5.73 9.81
C ASN A 533 -33.69 4.35 10.04
N LEU A 534 -32.91 4.22 11.10
CA LEU A 534 -32.43 2.93 11.61
C LEU A 534 -33.63 2.08 12.03
N ILE A 535 -33.75 0.88 11.47
CA ILE A 535 -34.90 -0.01 11.70
C ILE A 535 -34.53 -1.32 12.40
N SER A 536 -33.27 -1.73 12.34
CA SER A 536 -32.73 -2.89 13.06
C SER A 536 -31.26 -2.66 13.35
N HIS A 537 -30.82 -3.15 14.50
CA HIS A 537 -29.47 -3.01 15.00
C HIS A 537 -29.07 -4.26 15.80
N TYR A 538 -28.03 -4.93 15.33
CA TYR A 538 -27.31 -5.96 16.04
C TYR A 538 -25.98 -5.41 16.55
N GLU A 539 -25.62 -5.78 17.77
CA GLU A 539 -24.28 -5.58 18.32
C GLU A 539 -23.83 -6.83 19.07
N GLY A 540 -22.62 -7.31 18.79
CA GLY A 540 -22.09 -8.52 19.40
C GLY A 540 -20.63 -8.79 19.02
N THR A 541 -20.19 -10.04 19.17
CA THR A 541 -18.82 -10.50 18.84
C THR A 541 -18.79 -11.70 17.90
N GLU A 542 -19.96 -12.11 17.40
CA GLU A 542 -20.11 -13.27 16.53
C GLU A 542 -19.50 -13.04 15.15
N SER A 543 -18.89 -14.07 14.58
CA SER A 543 -18.32 -14.02 13.22
C SER A 543 -19.37 -14.06 12.11
N LYS A 544 -20.61 -14.45 12.43
CA LYS A 544 -21.73 -14.57 11.48
C LYS A 544 -22.99 -13.89 12.01
N PRO A 545 -22.96 -12.55 12.22
CA PRO A 545 -24.15 -11.84 12.65
C PRO A 545 -25.23 -11.92 11.57
N PHE A 546 -26.49 -11.90 11.97
CA PHE A 546 -27.58 -11.78 11.01
C PHE A 546 -28.70 -10.91 11.58
N GLU A 547 -29.34 -10.15 10.71
CA GLU A 547 -30.50 -9.32 11.04
C GLU A 547 -31.61 -9.54 10.03
N ILE A 548 -32.85 -9.63 10.51
CA ILE A 548 -34.04 -9.93 9.69
C ILE A 548 -35.16 -8.97 10.03
N ILE A 549 -35.83 -8.50 8.99
CA ILE A 549 -36.80 -7.43 9.02
C ILE A 549 -38.06 -7.90 8.29
N ASP A 550 -39.23 -7.71 8.90
CA ASP A 550 -40.53 -7.96 8.28
C ASP A 550 -40.88 -6.84 7.30
N ILE A 551 -40.69 -7.09 6.01
CA ILE A 551 -40.81 -6.05 4.98
C ILE A 551 -42.23 -5.50 4.87
N ASN A 552 -43.25 -6.33 5.11
CA ASN A 552 -44.64 -5.93 4.96
C ASN A 552 -45.04 -4.87 5.98
N ASN A 553 -44.52 -4.95 7.20
CA ASN A 553 -44.74 -3.90 8.21
C ASN A 553 -44.14 -2.55 7.78
N PHE A 554 -42.99 -2.54 7.09
CA PHE A 554 -42.37 -1.30 6.61
C PHE A 554 -43.11 -0.69 5.43
N LEU A 555 -43.62 -1.53 4.52
CA LEU A 555 -44.39 -1.10 3.35
C LEU A 555 -45.66 -0.31 3.70
N GLN A 556 -46.26 -0.62 4.85
CA GLN A 556 -47.48 0.04 5.33
C GLN A 556 -47.20 1.40 5.99
N ARG A 557 -46.00 1.60 6.53
CA ARG A 557 -45.63 2.79 7.31
C ARG A 557 -44.87 3.86 6.52
N ASN A 558 -44.21 3.47 5.43
CA ASN A 558 -43.32 4.33 4.66
C ASN A 558 -43.87 4.65 3.28
N ASN A 559 -43.43 5.79 2.73
CA ASN A 559 -43.75 6.15 1.35
C ASN A 559 -42.97 5.25 0.38
N TRP A 560 -43.68 4.78 -0.66
CA TRP A 560 -43.14 3.89 -1.68
C TRP A 560 -41.94 4.49 -2.45
N SER A 561 -41.97 5.79 -2.73
CA SER A 561 -40.95 6.49 -3.52
C SER A 561 -39.54 6.43 -2.92
N ASP A 562 -39.46 6.19 -1.61
CA ASP A 562 -38.21 6.18 -0.86
C ASP A 562 -37.81 4.76 -0.42
N LEU A 563 -38.46 3.71 -0.91
CA LEU A 563 -38.19 2.37 -0.40
C LEU A 563 -36.85 1.83 -0.91
N ARG A 564 -35.81 2.01 -0.10
CA ARG A 564 -34.48 1.43 -0.25
C ARG A 564 -34.07 0.89 1.10
N ILE A 565 -33.52 -0.32 1.16
CA ILE A 565 -33.04 -0.90 2.42
C ILE A 565 -31.54 -1.11 2.32
N TYR A 566 -30.80 -0.56 3.27
CA TYR A 566 -29.34 -0.61 3.34
C TYR A 566 -28.90 -1.37 4.58
N GLY A 567 -28.05 -2.37 4.41
CA GLY A 567 -27.35 -3.05 5.49
C GLY A 567 -25.91 -2.57 5.55
N PHE A 568 -25.45 -2.21 6.75
CA PHE A 568 -24.06 -1.90 7.03
C PHE A 568 -23.54 -2.83 8.11
N LEU A 569 -22.43 -3.49 7.83
CA LEU A 569 -21.68 -4.27 8.80
C LEU A 569 -20.38 -3.53 9.11
N THR A 570 -20.09 -3.36 10.39
CA THR A 570 -18.78 -2.92 10.87
C THR A 570 -18.25 -3.92 11.87
N ALA A 571 -16.99 -4.29 11.74
CA ALA A 571 -16.32 -5.24 12.62
C ALA A 571 -14.99 -4.68 13.09
N ARG A 572 -14.64 -4.96 14.34
CA ARG A 572 -13.34 -4.68 14.94
C ARG A 572 -12.80 -5.89 15.66
N ASP A 573 -11.48 -6.03 15.65
CA ASP A 573 -10.77 -7.05 16.43
C ASP A 573 -10.26 -6.48 17.76
N VAL A 574 -9.68 -7.34 18.60
CA VAL A 574 -9.09 -6.94 19.91
C VAL A 574 -7.85 -6.05 19.78
N LEU A 575 -7.27 -5.94 18.58
CA LEU A 575 -6.13 -5.07 18.28
C LEU A 575 -6.55 -3.70 17.73
N GLY A 576 -7.85 -3.48 17.52
CA GLY A 576 -8.42 -2.25 17.00
C GLY A 576 -8.46 -2.16 15.47
N ASN A 577 -8.07 -3.21 14.74
CA ASN A 577 -8.22 -3.26 13.28
C ASN A 577 -9.72 -3.32 12.94
N GLY A 578 -10.12 -2.61 11.88
CA GLY A 578 -11.52 -2.51 11.47
C GLY A 578 -11.75 -2.96 10.03
N SER A 579 -12.92 -3.55 9.77
CA SER A 579 -13.41 -3.83 8.44
C SER A 579 -14.90 -3.50 8.35
N SER A 580 -15.37 -3.14 7.17
CA SER A 580 -16.78 -2.84 6.95
C SER A 580 -17.25 -3.35 5.60
N ALA A 581 -18.53 -3.70 5.53
CA ALA A 581 -19.20 -4.13 4.32
C ALA A 581 -20.59 -3.50 4.27
N LYS A 582 -21.10 -3.30 3.06
CA LYS A 582 -22.47 -2.84 2.83
C LYS A 582 -23.12 -3.62 1.71
N ASP A 583 -24.42 -3.79 1.82
CA ASP A 583 -25.27 -4.34 0.77
C ASP A 583 -26.62 -3.62 0.81
N SER A 584 -27.37 -3.63 -0.29
CA SER A 584 -28.61 -2.88 -0.37
C SER A 584 -29.59 -3.46 -1.38
N ILE A 585 -30.87 -3.24 -1.12
CA ILE A 585 -31.94 -3.45 -2.07
C ILE A 585 -32.51 -2.11 -2.52
N THR A 586 -32.40 -1.87 -3.82
CA THR A 586 -32.83 -0.63 -4.48
C THR A 586 -33.89 -0.86 -5.55
N ASN A 587 -34.03 -2.10 -6.05
CA ASN A 587 -34.95 -2.46 -7.11
C ASN A 587 -36.18 -3.19 -6.56
N PHE A 588 -37.19 -2.40 -6.20
CA PHE A 588 -38.53 -2.89 -5.93
C PHE A 588 -39.41 -2.72 -7.17
N GLU A 589 -40.06 -3.79 -7.61
CA GLU A 589 -41.01 -3.75 -8.73
C GLU A 589 -42.42 -3.49 -8.17
N LEU A 590 -42.97 -2.29 -8.43
CA LEU A 590 -44.36 -1.97 -8.04
C LEU A 590 -45.34 -2.52 -9.07
N VAL A 591 -46.26 -3.35 -8.60
CA VAL A 591 -47.47 -3.75 -9.33
C VAL A 591 -48.65 -3.06 -8.67
N SER A 592 -49.12 -1.96 -9.26
CA SER A 592 -50.26 -1.22 -8.71
C SER A 592 -51.56 -1.63 -9.38
N PHE A 593 -52.51 -2.09 -8.57
CA PHE A 593 -53.88 -2.39 -8.98
C PHE A 593 -54.83 -1.19 -8.76
N VAL A 594 -54.31 -0.02 -8.38
CA VAL A 594 -55.10 1.20 -8.15
C VAL A 594 -55.18 2.08 -9.40
N LYS A 595 -54.14 2.02 -10.25
CA LYS A 595 -54.08 2.71 -11.55
C LYS A 595 -53.67 1.70 -12.61
N PRO A 596 -54.62 1.01 -13.25
CA PRO A 596 -54.27 -0.01 -14.24
C PRO A 596 -53.47 0.64 -15.39
N LYS A 597 -52.27 0.11 -15.65
CA LYS A 597 -51.75 0.08 -17.01
C LYS A 597 -52.47 -1.05 -17.73
N GLU A 598 -52.81 -0.85 -19.00
CA GLU A 598 -53.53 -1.83 -19.83
C GLU A 598 -52.97 -3.26 -19.63
N ASN A 599 -53.87 -4.22 -19.41
CA ASN A 599 -53.62 -5.67 -19.21
C ASN A 599 -53.23 -6.15 -17.80
N VAL A 600 -54.03 -5.87 -16.78
CA VAL A 600 -53.94 -6.57 -15.48
C VAL A 600 -55.25 -7.32 -15.22
N GLU A 601 -55.29 -8.61 -15.53
CA GLU A 601 -56.48 -9.48 -15.39
C GLU A 601 -56.84 -9.85 -13.93
N ASP A 602 -56.06 -9.41 -12.94
CA ASP A 602 -56.14 -9.87 -11.54
C ASP A 602 -56.25 -8.75 -10.51
N MET A 603 -56.98 -7.67 -10.81
CA MET A 603 -57.29 -6.67 -9.77
C MET A 603 -58.14 -7.30 -8.66
N TYR A 604 -57.76 -7.05 -7.41
CA TYR A 604 -58.53 -7.51 -6.26
C TYR A 604 -58.59 -6.46 -5.14
N GLN A 605 -59.65 -6.53 -4.35
CA GLN A 605 -59.85 -5.76 -3.13
C GLN A 605 -59.99 -6.71 -1.95
N ILE A 606 -59.43 -6.30 -0.81
CA ILE A 606 -59.55 -7.03 0.45
C ILE A 606 -60.37 -6.23 1.42
N ASP A 607 -61.53 -6.76 1.80
CA ASP A 607 -62.31 -6.20 2.90
C ASP A 607 -62.06 -6.98 4.18
N ARG A 608 -61.82 -6.27 5.28
CA ARG A 608 -61.64 -6.84 6.62
C ARG A 608 -62.73 -6.31 7.53
N PHE A 609 -63.61 -7.19 7.96
CA PHE A 609 -64.70 -6.85 8.87
C PHE A 609 -64.43 -7.47 10.23
N ARG A 610 -64.37 -6.66 11.29
CA ARG A 610 -64.27 -7.18 12.66
C ARG A 610 -65.65 -7.19 13.32
N LEU A 611 -65.92 -8.27 14.02
CA LEU A 611 -67.08 -8.42 14.92
C LEU A 611 -66.57 -8.60 16.35
N ILE A 612 -67.10 -7.83 17.29
CA ILE A 612 -66.71 -7.84 18.71
C ILE A 612 -67.94 -8.08 19.59
N LEU A 613 -67.76 -8.13 20.92
CA LEU A 613 -68.88 -8.18 21.88
C LEU A 613 -69.76 -9.43 21.73
N PHE A 614 -69.12 -10.59 21.60
CA PHE A 614 -69.79 -11.84 21.93
C PHE A 614 -70.00 -11.90 23.45
N ASP A 615 -71.18 -12.32 23.88
CA ASP A 615 -71.45 -12.57 25.29
C ASP A 615 -70.44 -13.59 25.86
N PHE A 616 -70.18 -13.51 27.17
CA PHE A 616 -69.28 -14.43 27.84
C PHE A 616 -69.69 -15.88 27.57
N ASP A 617 -68.73 -16.68 27.09
CA ASP A 617 -68.91 -18.08 26.73
C ASP A 617 -70.00 -18.38 25.69
N LYS A 618 -70.34 -17.40 24.85
CA LYS A 618 -71.32 -17.57 23.77
C LYS A 618 -70.72 -17.30 22.39
N TRP A 619 -71.39 -17.88 21.39
CA TRP A 619 -71.15 -17.70 19.96
C TRP A 619 -72.43 -17.27 19.22
N THR A 620 -73.49 -16.88 19.93
CA THR A 620 -74.73 -16.40 19.32
C THR A 620 -74.55 -15.00 18.71
N ILE A 621 -75.11 -14.81 17.51
CA ILE A 621 -75.05 -13.53 16.77
C ILE A 621 -76.35 -12.76 17.04
N GLU A 622 -76.27 -11.81 17.96
CA GLU A 622 -77.41 -11.03 18.44
C GLU A 622 -77.13 -9.52 18.38
N GLY A 623 -78.17 -8.70 18.57
CA GLY A 623 -78.06 -7.24 18.64
C GLY A 623 -77.30 -6.61 17.46
N ASN A 624 -76.28 -5.81 17.79
CA ASN A 624 -75.47 -5.08 16.82
C ASN A 624 -74.68 -6.00 15.88
N ASN A 625 -74.21 -7.16 16.37
CA ASN A 625 -73.46 -8.11 15.54
C ASN A 625 -74.33 -8.67 14.40
N LYS A 626 -75.63 -8.86 14.61
CA LYS A 626 -76.54 -9.28 13.54
C LYS A 626 -76.67 -8.22 12.44
N ARG A 627 -76.72 -6.93 12.81
CA ARG A 627 -76.74 -5.81 11.85
C ARG A 627 -75.45 -5.75 11.03
N ILE A 628 -74.30 -5.92 11.70
CA ILE A 628 -72.98 -5.96 11.07
C ILE A 628 -72.88 -7.15 10.12
N VAL A 629 -73.27 -8.36 10.53
CA VAL A 629 -73.28 -9.55 9.65
C VAL A 629 -74.13 -9.32 8.40
N ASN A 630 -75.33 -8.75 8.54
CA ASN A 630 -76.19 -8.44 7.39
C ASN A 630 -75.55 -7.42 6.44
N TYR A 631 -74.90 -6.40 7.00
CA TYR A 631 -74.15 -5.40 6.22
C TYR A 631 -72.93 -6.00 5.50
N ILE A 632 -72.21 -6.91 6.15
CA ILE A 632 -71.10 -7.66 5.52
C ILE A 632 -71.67 -8.49 4.36
N LYS A 633 -72.76 -9.23 4.61
CA LYS A 633 -73.39 -10.11 3.64
C LYS A 633 -73.84 -9.37 2.37
N SER A 634 -74.38 -8.16 2.48
CA SER A 634 -74.77 -7.35 1.32
C SER A 634 -73.59 -6.86 0.48
N ARG A 635 -72.36 -6.96 1.01
CA ARG A 635 -71.13 -6.48 0.37
C ARG A 635 -70.22 -7.58 -0.15
N ILE A 636 -70.59 -8.86 -0.04
CA ILE A 636 -69.77 -9.98 -0.55
C ILE A 636 -70.28 -10.40 -1.95
N PRO A 637 -69.53 -10.12 -3.04
CA PRO A 637 -69.80 -10.70 -4.36
C PRO A 637 -69.74 -12.23 -4.35
N GLU A 638 -70.50 -12.89 -5.24
CA GLU A 638 -70.58 -14.36 -5.31
C GLU A 638 -69.22 -15.04 -5.54
N ASN A 639 -68.31 -14.41 -6.31
CA ASN A 639 -67.00 -14.97 -6.66
C ASN A 639 -65.90 -14.65 -5.63
N SER A 640 -66.26 -14.14 -4.46
CA SER A 640 -65.28 -13.78 -3.42
C SER A 640 -64.77 -15.00 -2.68
N THR A 641 -63.51 -14.94 -2.25
CA THR A 641 -62.96 -15.90 -1.28
C THR A 641 -63.04 -15.30 0.12
N VAL A 642 -63.68 -16.00 1.06
CA VAL A 642 -63.88 -15.52 2.43
C VAL A 642 -63.11 -16.36 3.42
N THR A 643 -62.31 -15.74 4.28
CA THR A 643 -61.68 -16.43 5.42
C THR A 643 -62.08 -15.76 6.72
N ILE A 644 -62.48 -16.56 7.70
CA ILE A 644 -63.08 -16.11 8.96
C ILE A 644 -62.19 -16.60 10.08
N TYR A 645 -61.61 -15.66 10.82
CA TYR A 645 -60.72 -15.95 11.94
C TYR A 645 -61.43 -15.63 13.24
N GLY A 646 -61.52 -16.60 14.13
CA GLY A 646 -61.96 -16.37 15.50
C GLY A 646 -60.76 -16.22 16.42
N SER A 647 -60.82 -15.29 17.36
CA SER A 647 -59.78 -15.07 18.37
C SER A 647 -60.39 -14.92 19.77
N THR A 648 -59.59 -15.22 20.79
CA THR A 648 -59.93 -14.98 22.20
C THR A 648 -58.90 -14.08 22.86
N ASP A 649 -59.27 -13.52 24.00
CA ASP A 649 -58.30 -12.87 24.90
C ASP A 649 -57.35 -13.90 25.55
N ILE A 650 -56.45 -13.42 26.40
CA ILE A 650 -55.49 -14.25 27.13
C ILE A 650 -56.10 -15.04 28.29
N THR A 651 -57.35 -14.74 28.68
CA THR A 651 -57.97 -15.33 29.87
C THR A 651 -58.50 -16.74 29.58
N GLY A 652 -58.36 -17.64 30.56
CA GLY A 652 -58.81 -19.03 30.45
C GLY A 652 -57.82 -20.00 29.80
N ASP A 653 -58.22 -21.26 29.74
CA ASP A 653 -57.42 -22.37 29.21
C ASP A 653 -57.17 -22.24 27.69
N GLU A 654 -56.01 -22.70 27.22
CA GLU A 654 -55.62 -22.60 25.80
C GLU A 654 -56.45 -23.52 24.90
N SER A 655 -56.62 -24.77 25.30
CA SER A 655 -57.38 -25.75 24.52
C SER A 655 -58.86 -25.34 24.41
N TYR A 656 -59.42 -24.81 25.49
CA TYR A 656 -60.77 -24.27 25.52
C TYR A 656 -60.94 -23.07 24.59
N ASN A 657 -60.01 -22.11 24.66
CA ASN A 657 -60.04 -20.91 23.82
C ASN A 657 -59.95 -21.22 22.32
N LYS A 658 -59.19 -22.26 21.95
CA LYS A 658 -59.13 -22.73 20.55
C LYS A 658 -60.49 -23.22 20.06
N VAL A 659 -61.19 -24.01 20.87
CA VAL A 659 -62.55 -24.50 20.54
C VAL A 659 -63.56 -23.35 20.50
N LEU A 660 -63.54 -22.46 21.49
CA LEU A 660 -64.46 -21.31 21.56
C LEU A 660 -64.31 -20.37 20.36
N SER A 661 -63.07 -20.04 19.99
CA SER A 661 -62.81 -19.21 18.81
C SER A 661 -63.24 -19.87 17.51
N GLN A 662 -63.03 -21.18 17.36
CA GLN A 662 -63.51 -21.93 16.20
C GLN A 662 -65.05 -21.88 16.12
N ASN A 663 -65.75 -22.14 17.22
CA ASN A 663 -67.22 -22.09 17.27
C ASN A 663 -67.76 -20.71 16.90
N ARG A 664 -67.11 -19.63 17.33
CA ARG A 664 -67.48 -18.25 16.93
C ARG A 664 -67.26 -18.01 15.44
N ALA A 665 -66.14 -18.48 14.88
CA ALA A 665 -65.86 -18.37 13.46
C ALA A 665 -66.89 -19.16 12.62
N ASP A 666 -67.24 -20.38 13.03
CA ASP A 666 -68.23 -21.23 12.37
C ASP A 666 -69.64 -20.61 12.43
N ALA A 667 -70.01 -20.02 13.58
CA ALA A 667 -71.28 -19.31 13.73
C ALA A 667 -71.40 -18.14 12.74
N VAL A 668 -70.33 -17.35 12.59
CA VAL A 668 -70.28 -16.24 11.62
C VAL A 668 -70.29 -16.77 10.18
N GLN A 669 -69.55 -17.84 9.89
CA GLN A 669 -69.56 -18.49 8.58
C GLN A 669 -70.97 -18.91 8.16
N LYS A 670 -71.69 -19.59 9.08
CA LYS A 670 -73.06 -20.04 8.87
C LYS A 670 -74.02 -18.86 8.65
N ALA A 671 -73.86 -17.77 9.39
CA ALA A 671 -74.72 -16.60 9.25
C ALA A 671 -74.49 -15.81 7.95
N LEU A 672 -73.24 -15.74 7.47
CA LEU A 672 -72.90 -15.12 6.18
C LEU A 672 -73.44 -15.95 5.01
N GLY A 673 -73.41 -17.28 5.10
CA GLY A 673 -73.99 -18.19 4.10
C GLY A 673 -73.23 -18.21 2.77
N VAL A 674 -71.90 -18.01 2.79
CA VAL A 674 -71.05 -17.92 1.60
C VAL A 674 -70.46 -19.28 1.24
N LYS A 675 -70.57 -19.67 -0.04
CA LYS A 675 -70.13 -20.99 -0.55
C LYS A 675 -68.60 -21.19 -0.45
N ASN A 676 -67.82 -20.20 -0.86
CA ASN A 676 -66.35 -20.26 -0.85
C ASN A 676 -65.79 -19.58 0.41
N SER A 677 -65.97 -20.24 1.57
CA SER A 677 -65.53 -19.71 2.86
C SER A 677 -64.77 -20.73 3.71
N LYS A 678 -63.82 -20.26 4.51
CA LYS A 678 -63.07 -21.06 5.50
C LYS A 678 -63.14 -20.39 6.87
N SER A 679 -63.43 -21.17 7.92
CA SER A 679 -63.39 -20.73 9.31
C SER A 679 -62.16 -21.31 10.03
N ILE A 680 -61.50 -20.49 10.85
CA ILE A 680 -60.28 -20.85 11.58
C ILE A 680 -60.33 -20.25 12.98
N GLY A 681 -60.33 -21.09 14.01
CA GLY A 681 -60.13 -20.69 15.41
C GLY A 681 -58.65 -20.52 15.72
N LEU A 682 -58.23 -19.31 16.04
CA LEU A 682 -56.85 -19.01 16.41
C LEU A 682 -56.58 -19.23 17.90
N GLY A 683 -57.62 -19.27 18.75
CA GLY A 683 -57.48 -19.30 20.19
C GLY A 683 -56.79 -18.04 20.71
N LYS A 684 -55.91 -18.21 21.71
CA LYS A 684 -55.13 -17.12 22.30
C LYS A 684 -53.70 -17.01 21.77
N GLU A 685 -53.31 -17.83 20.80
CA GLU A 685 -51.93 -17.93 20.25
C GLU A 685 -51.47 -16.65 19.55
N LYS A 686 -52.39 -15.89 18.93
CA LYS A 686 -52.08 -14.69 18.15
C LYS A 686 -52.80 -13.47 18.70
N GLN A 687 -52.21 -12.84 19.72
CA GLN A 687 -52.74 -11.62 20.34
C GLN A 687 -52.43 -10.40 19.46
N GLU A 688 -53.45 -9.91 18.77
CA GLU A 688 -53.36 -8.68 17.96
C GLU A 688 -53.32 -7.42 18.84
N PHE A 689 -53.92 -7.48 20.03
CA PHE A 689 -54.05 -6.33 20.92
C PHE A 689 -53.42 -6.60 22.31
N PRO A 690 -52.86 -5.58 22.97
CA PRO A 690 -52.35 -5.72 24.32
C PRO A 690 -53.49 -6.01 25.29
N ASN A 691 -53.46 -7.17 25.95
CA ASN A 691 -54.52 -7.62 26.86
C ASN A 691 -54.40 -7.06 28.29
N SER A 692 -53.42 -6.17 28.52
CA SER A 692 -53.22 -5.49 29.81
C SER A 692 -54.38 -4.54 30.16
N LEU A 693 -55.10 -4.03 29.16
CA LEU A 693 -56.26 -3.15 29.36
C LEU A 693 -57.56 -3.83 28.91
N PRO A 694 -58.71 -3.48 29.53
CA PRO A 694 -60.02 -4.03 29.17
C PRO A 694 -60.34 -3.96 27.69
N GLU A 695 -60.14 -2.79 27.07
CA GLU A 695 -60.38 -2.57 25.65
C GLU A 695 -59.61 -3.53 24.76
N GLY A 696 -58.35 -3.80 25.05
CA GLY A 696 -57.54 -4.77 24.30
C GLY A 696 -58.07 -6.19 24.45
N ARG A 697 -58.57 -6.57 25.63
CA ARG A 697 -59.26 -7.87 25.83
C ARG A 697 -60.55 -7.95 25.03
N PHE A 698 -61.37 -6.90 25.03
CA PHE A 698 -62.59 -6.84 24.23
C PHE A 698 -62.33 -6.92 22.72
N TYR A 699 -61.32 -6.21 22.22
CA TYR A 699 -60.92 -6.30 20.82
C TYR A 699 -60.23 -7.61 20.47
N SER A 700 -59.61 -8.32 21.42
CA SER A 700 -59.06 -9.67 21.19
C SER A 700 -60.14 -10.75 21.13
N ARG A 701 -61.27 -10.54 21.81
CA ARG A 701 -62.49 -11.37 21.71
C ARG A 701 -63.28 -11.03 20.44
N ASN A 702 -62.72 -11.33 19.28
CA ASN A 702 -63.28 -10.94 17.99
C ASN A 702 -63.44 -12.10 17.00
N VAL A 703 -64.20 -11.82 15.95
CA VAL A 703 -64.17 -12.59 14.70
C VAL A 703 -63.82 -11.63 13.56
N VAL A 704 -62.77 -11.95 12.80
CA VAL A 704 -62.32 -11.18 11.64
C VAL A 704 -62.73 -11.91 10.36
N VAL A 705 -63.58 -11.28 9.56
CA VAL A 705 -63.99 -11.77 8.24
C VAL A 705 -63.14 -11.05 7.19
N VAL A 706 -62.30 -11.80 6.49
CA VAL A 706 -61.46 -11.31 5.38
C VAL A 706 -62.09 -11.76 4.07
N VAL A 707 -62.50 -10.81 3.24
CA VAL A 707 -63.15 -11.05 1.95
C VAL A 707 -62.21 -10.57 0.86
N LYS A 708 -61.67 -11.50 0.06
CA LYS A 708 -60.91 -11.19 -1.15
C LYS A 708 -61.87 -11.21 -2.34
N LYS A 709 -62.08 -10.05 -2.95
CA LYS A 709 -62.96 -9.85 -4.11
C LYS A 709 -62.12 -9.60 -5.35
N GLN A 710 -62.40 -10.27 -6.46
CA GLN A 710 -61.86 -9.86 -7.75
C GLN A 710 -62.64 -8.64 -8.26
N ILE A 711 -61.91 -7.62 -8.69
CA ILE A 711 -62.45 -6.45 -9.38
C ILE A 711 -62.22 -6.70 -10.87
N LYS A 712 -63.30 -6.70 -11.64
CA LYS A 712 -63.24 -6.78 -13.11
C LYS A 712 -63.00 -5.42 -13.72
#